data_AF-A0A2N6ECN0-F1
#
_entry.id   AF-A0A2N6ECN0-F1
#
_cell.length_a   1.000
_cell.length_b   1.000
_cell.length_c   1.000
_cell.angle_alpha   90.00
_cell.angle_beta   90.00
_cell.angle_gamma   90.00
#
_symmetry.space_group_name_H-M   'P 1'
#
loop_
_entity.id
_entity.type
_entity.pdbx_description
1 polymer ?
#
loop_
_entity_poly.entity_id
_entity_poly.type
_entity_poly.pdbx_seq_one_letter_code
_entity_poly.pdbx_strand_id
1 'polypeptide(L)'
;MGTGHQKRIVNREGMMTTGSPPSASFRCALLWYGLLFVLIWAPGAWAGWSIEQVDTAGDVGHYTSIAIDAQDRAHISYFAADPEDSKKGYLKYAGADAQGVWGIPEVVDGAANSGLHTSLGVDQKIHISYYKENGSQLRYAEKDTEGGTLSNPWDVMVLDAPGLVGLYTSIFVDGQGRSHVSYYNSTEGALKYATNSLDDPQTPEVEWASYTVDGGGSENLGRCSDLAIDSAGVVHISYYDIANQKLRHAYGNLDSWTTQDIDTDGDAGWYSSLVIDSADIVHVSYEAASLGILRHAWKPAGSGSWQSEVVDGSGAVAGHTTIDVDGAGALHISYYSYSDQSHDGDLMYATNASGTWMAEIVDSAEVLDGSNVGQYTSLGLDSSGNPHISYYDATEGDLKYAHRHNPDISASPAEVSFGTVAMGETASATVTVQNSGSGALQVGALALEGHSDFSFGVDDCSGQSVSPGGSCGIEVNFTPQVAGDRSSVLTVASNDPDMPFLSVALSGSSDVFYTLTAASGPGGTVSPDVVTVSAGGGETFTIVPTAPYYIDDVHVDGVSVGALTTYAFSDVQEYHGLEAFFASYVRIAAGLPIYYATVQEAVDAVTSGGEIQTRTSGFAEDLVLGRDITLTLRGGYDADYTGQSTDTMISGSLTVDTGDLTVENIVLQ
;
A
#
# COMPACT_ATOMS: atom_id res chain seq x y z
N MET A 1 64.78 6.56 47.47
CA MET A 1 65.66 5.78 46.58
C MET A 1 64.74 5.08 45.59
N GLY A 2 65.01 5.25 44.29
CA GLY A 2 64.18 4.73 43.18
C GLY A 2 64.10 3.20 43.14
N THR A 3 63.37 2.58 42.23
CA THR A 3 63.16 2.93 40.81
C THR A 3 61.97 2.15 40.24
N GLY A 4 61.20 2.77 39.35
CA GLY A 4 60.34 2.06 38.39
C GLY A 4 61.09 1.73 37.10
N HIS A 5 60.59 0.78 36.31
CA HIS A 5 60.97 0.61 34.91
C HIS A 5 59.81 0.14 34.04
N GLN A 6 59.51 0.96 33.03
CA GLN A 6 58.73 0.66 31.83
C GLN A 6 59.48 -0.30 30.90
N LYS A 7 58.73 -1.08 30.12
CA LYS A 7 59.21 -1.85 28.96
C LYS A 7 58.73 -1.19 27.67
N ARG A 8 59.65 -1.00 26.71
CA ARG A 8 59.43 -0.49 25.35
C ARG A 8 59.80 -1.55 24.31
N ILE A 9 58.97 -1.58 23.27
CA ILE A 9 58.95 -2.27 21.97
C ILE A 9 60.32 -2.54 21.30
N VAL A 10 60.45 -3.68 20.60
CA VAL A 10 61.33 -3.85 19.40
C VAL A 10 60.71 -4.83 18.38
N ASN A 11 60.56 -4.36 17.12
CA ASN A 11 60.25 -5.14 15.90
C ASN A 11 61.47 -5.93 15.39
N ARG A 12 61.26 -7.07 14.71
CA ARG A 12 62.27 -7.66 13.83
C ARG A 12 61.67 -8.46 12.66
N GLU A 13 62.01 -8.04 11.44
CA GLU A 13 61.82 -8.77 10.18
C GLU A 13 62.77 -9.97 10.05
N GLY A 14 62.38 -10.96 9.25
CA GLY A 14 63.22 -12.06 8.79
C GLY A 14 62.70 -12.69 7.48
N MET A 15 63.57 -12.70 6.46
CA MET A 15 63.40 -13.23 5.09
C MET A 15 63.84 -14.71 4.95
N MET A 16 63.50 -15.30 3.78
CA MET A 16 63.97 -16.55 3.11
C MET A 16 63.11 -17.82 3.35
N THR A 17 62.74 -18.69 2.38
CA THR A 17 63.19 -18.99 1.00
C THR A 17 62.15 -19.86 0.23
N THR A 18 62.38 -19.98 -1.08
CA THR A 18 61.68 -20.61 -2.23
C THR A 18 61.30 -22.11 -2.18
N GLY A 19 60.20 -22.46 -2.89
CA GLY A 19 59.94 -23.79 -3.44
C GLY A 19 58.65 -23.87 -4.32
N SER A 20 58.80 -24.12 -5.63
CA SER A 20 57.76 -24.63 -6.57
C SER A 20 57.67 -26.18 -6.46
N PRO A 21 56.69 -26.96 -7.01
CA PRO A 21 55.87 -26.80 -8.25
C PRO A 21 54.42 -27.42 -8.11
N PRO A 22 53.67 -27.97 -9.12
CA PRO A 22 53.72 -27.86 -10.59
C PRO A 22 52.37 -27.48 -11.28
N SER A 23 52.49 -27.24 -12.59
CA SER A 23 51.45 -27.02 -13.60
C SER A 23 50.60 -28.26 -13.95
N ALA A 24 49.30 -28.06 -14.19
CA ALA A 24 48.51 -28.90 -15.09
C ALA A 24 47.47 -28.06 -15.85
N SER A 25 47.47 -28.25 -17.16
CA SER A 25 46.74 -27.53 -18.20
C SER A 25 45.32 -28.05 -18.42
N PHE A 26 44.35 -27.17 -18.65
CA PHE A 26 43.24 -27.43 -19.57
C PHE A 26 42.90 -26.14 -20.34
N ARG A 27 43.02 -26.21 -21.67
CA ARG A 27 42.49 -25.23 -22.61
C ARG A 27 41.08 -25.66 -23.02
N CYS A 28 40.10 -24.75 -23.00
CA CYS A 28 39.09 -24.69 -24.07
C CYS A 28 38.28 -23.39 -24.06
N ALA A 29 38.24 -22.78 -25.24
CA ALA A 29 37.19 -21.96 -25.85
C ALA A 29 36.64 -20.73 -25.09
N LEU A 30 37.07 -19.55 -25.54
CA LEU A 30 36.22 -18.35 -25.51
C LEU A 30 34.97 -18.61 -26.36
N LEU A 31 33.79 -18.59 -25.72
CA LEU A 31 32.52 -18.30 -26.36
C LEU A 31 31.93 -17.07 -25.66
N TRP A 32 31.83 -15.99 -26.42
CA TRP A 32 31.13 -14.76 -26.08
C TRP A 32 29.66 -15.09 -25.82
N TYR A 33 29.21 -14.96 -24.58
CA TYR A 33 27.81 -14.73 -24.26
C TYR A 33 27.74 -13.42 -23.48
N GLY A 34 27.00 -12.46 -24.04
CA GLY A 34 26.67 -11.21 -23.36
C GLY A 34 25.84 -11.53 -22.12
N LEU A 35 26.45 -11.44 -20.96
CA LEU A 35 25.75 -11.29 -19.70
C LEU A 35 25.33 -9.82 -19.60
N LEU A 36 24.03 -9.59 -19.76
CA LEU A 36 23.36 -8.44 -19.18
C LEU A 36 23.73 -8.47 -17.68
N PHE A 37 24.57 -7.53 -17.24
CA PHE A 37 24.67 -7.25 -15.81
C PHE A 37 23.34 -6.60 -15.42
N VAL A 38 22.37 -7.43 -15.01
CA VAL A 38 21.39 -6.96 -14.04
C VAL A 38 22.20 -6.78 -12.77
N LEU A 39 22.40 -5.54 -12.35
CA LEU A 39 22.84 -5.24 -10.99
C LEU A 39 21.70 -5.74 -10.09
N ILE A 40 21.76 -7.01 -9.71
CA ILE A 40 20.96 -7.53 -8.62
C ILE A 40 21.65 -6.97 -7.39
N TRP A 41 21.10 -5.88 -6.88
CA TRP A 41 21.47 -5.35 -5.57
C TRP A 41 21.29 -6.49 -4.57
N ALA A 42 22.31 -6.76 -3.76
CA ALA A 42 22.16 -7.66 -2.63
C ALA A 42 21.04 -7.10 -1.73
N PRO A 43 19.99 -7.87 -1.39
CA PRO A 43 19.03 -7.43 -0.40
C PRO A 43 19.76 -7.39 0.94
N GLY A 44 19.97 -6.19 1.50
CA GLY A 44 20.61 -6.03 2.80
C GLY A 44 21.55 -4.84 2.94
N ALA A 45 21.23 -3.67 2.38
CA ALA A 45 22.06 -2.48 2.60
C ALA A 45 21.29 -1.17 2.74
N TRP A 46 19.97 -1.13 2.98
CA TRP A 46 19.25 0.15 3.14
C TRP A 46 17.99 0.07 4.04
N ALA A 47 17.97 -0.80 5.06
CA ALA A 47 17.12 -0.61 6.23
C ALA A 47 18.07 -0.33 7.39
N GLY A 48 18.13 0.93 7.82
CA GLY A 48 19.09 1.39 8.82
C GLY A 48 18.40 1.64 10.16
N TRP A 49 19.02 1.16 11.23
CA TRP A 49 18.76 1.66 12.56
C TRP A 49 19.25 3.10 12.67
N SER A 50 18.44 3.96 13.28
CA SER A 50 18.88 5.29 13.72
C SER A 50 19.03 5.25 15.23
N ILE A 51 20.18 5.71 15.70
CA ILE A 51 20.55 5.71 17.11
C ILE A 51 20.69 7.15 17.58
N GLU A 52 20.03 7.46 18.69
CA GLU A 52 20.01 8.76 19.31
C GLU A 52 20.41 8.65 20.79
N GLN A 53 21.11 9.67 21.30
CA GLN A 53 21.34 9.84 22.74
C GLN A 53 20.17 10.61 23.34
N VAL A 54 19.45 9.99 24.29
CA VAL A 54 18.26 10.58 24.93
C VAL A 54 18.62 11.32 26.20
N ASP A 55 19.49 10.74 27.02
CA ASP A 55 20.04 11.38 28.21
C ASP A 55 21.51 10.98 28.36
N THR A 56 22.36 11.99 28.57
CA THR A 56 23.81 11.85 28.70
C THR A 56 24.33 12.47 30.01
N ALA A 57 23.42 12.87 30.90
CA ALA A 57 23.76 13.58 32.12
C ALA A 57 24.06 12.62 33.28
N GLY A 58 25.21 11.95 33.23
CA GLY A 58 25.70 11.06 34.29
C GLY A 58 25.73 9.61 33.85
N ASP A 59 25.48 8.69 34.78
CA ASP A 59 25.31 7.26 34.48
C ASP A 59 23.82 6.94 34.50
N VAL A 60 23.20 6.95 33.32
CA VAL A 60 21.75 6.98 33.11
C VAL A 60 21.31 5.91 32.12
N GLY A 61 20.08 5.42 32.27
CA GLY A 61 19.48 4.45 31.35
C GLY A 61 19.41 3.02 31.87
N HIS A 62 19.85 2.77 33.10
CA HIS A 62 19.72 1.46 33.74
C HIS A 62 18.25 1.05 33.86
N TYR A 63 17.96 -0.23 33.64
CA TYR A 63 16.61 -0.80 33.72
C TYR A 63 15.58 -0.04 32.88
N THR A 64 15.99 0.50 31.74
CA THR A 64 15.10 1.29 30.89
C THR A 64 13.88 0.48 30.43
N SER A 65 12.74 1.14 30.31
CA SER A 65 11.50 0.59 29.78
C SER A 65 10.87 1.60 28.84
N ILE A 66 10.57 1.17 27.62
CA ILE A 66 9.94 1.96 26.57
C ILE A 66 8.47 1.54 26.38
N ALA A 67 7.63 2.51 26.06
CA ALA A 67 6.27 2.29 25.59
C ALA A 67 5.98 3.26 24.44
N ILE A 68 5.25 2.79 23.44
CA ILE A 68 4.79 3.60 22.30
C ILE A 68 3.32 3.92 22.48
N ASP A 69 2.95 5.19 22.42
CA ASP A 69 1.55 5.59 22.57
C ASP A 69 0.76 5.49 21.26
N ALA A 70 -0.55 5.71 21.33
CA ALA A 70 -1.44 5.64 20.17
C ALA A 70 -1.19 6.75 19.12
N GLN A 71 -0.20 7.62 19.31
CA GLN A 71 0.26 8.61 18.34
C GLN A 71 1.69 8.33 17.85
N ASP A 72 2.19 7.11 18.07
CA ASP A 72 3.54 6.66 17.73
C ASP A 72 4.66 7.47 18.42
N ARG A 73 4.36 8.04 19.60
CA ARG A 73 5.37 8.74 20.40
C ARG A 73 6.03 7.78 21.36
N ALA A 74 7.36 7.86 21.44
CA ALA A 74 8.15 7.07 22.35
C ALA A 74 8.20 7.69 23.76
N HIS A 75 7.97 6.86 24.76
CA HIS A 75 8.04 7.18 26.18
C HIS A 75 9.05 6.26 26.84
N ILE A 76 9.99 6.78 27.62
CA ILE A 76 11.04 5.99 28.27
C ILE A 76 11.10 6.32 29.76
N SER A 77 11.00 5.29 30.60
CA SER A 77 11.34 5.37 32.03
C SER A 77 12.68 4.69 32.28
N TYR A 78 13.48 5.24 33.19
CA TYR A 78 14.81 4.68 33.48
C TYR A 78 15.33 5.09 34.85
N PHE A 79 16.26 4.29 35.37
CA PHE A 79 17.06 4.66 36.53
C PHE A 79 18.25 5.52 36.11
N ALA A 80 18.42 6.63 36.80
CA ALA A 80 19.58 7.51 36.68
C ALA A 80 20.38 7.47 37.98
N ALA A 81 21.60 6.96 37.93
CA ALA A 81 22.51 7.00 39.07
C ALA A 81 22.96 8.44 39.33
N ASP A 82 23.13 8.80 40.61
CA ASP A 82 23.65 10.10 40.97
C ASP A 82 25.16 10.16 40.67
N PRO A 83 25.63 11.15 39.88
CA PRO A 83 27.02 11.22 39.46
C PRO A 83 28.00 11.55 40.61
N GLU A 84 27.50 12.09 41.73
CA GLU A 84 28.30 12.47 42.89
C GLU A 84 28.22 11.45 44.05
N ASP A 85 27.18 10.62 44.09
CA ASP A 85 26.95 9.65 45.16
C ASP A 85 26.38 8.34 44.61
N SER A 86 27.22 7.31 44.46
CA SER A 86 26.80 5.98 43.97
C SER A 86 25.78 5.26 44.85
N LYS A 87 25.38 5.83 45.99
CA LYS A 87 24.27 5.36 46.84
C LYS A 87 22.99 6.16 46.66
N LYS A 88 22.94 7.04 45.67
CA LYS A 88 21.77 7.79 45.24
C LYS A 88 21.52 7.52 43.78
N GLY A 89 20.24 7.57 43.43
CA GLY A 89 19.74 7.44 42.08
C GLY A 89 18.25 7.73 42.08
N TYR A 90 17.74 8.09 40.91
CA TYR A 90 16.42 8.68 40.74
C TYR A 90 15.69 7.98 39.61
N LEU A 91 14.36 7.93 39.71
CA LEU A 91 13.53 7.54 38.58
C LEU A 91 13.39 8.76 37.67
N LYS A 92 13.73 8.59 36.40
CA LYS A 92 13.56 9.61 35.37
C LYS A 92 12.65 9.13 34.24
N TYR A 93 12.11 10.10 33.53
CA TYR A 93 11.25 9.90 32.39
C TYR A 93 11.66 10.82 31.23
N ALA A 94 11.66 10.31 30.02
CA ALA A 94 11.83 11.06 28.78
C ALA A 94 10.70 10.72 27.81
N GLY A 95 10.18 11.72 27.09
CA GLY A 95 9.17 11.53 26.06
C GLY A 95 9.54 12.27 24.79
N ALA A 96 9.30 11.64 23.64
CA ALA A 96 9.44 12.24 22.33
C ALA A 96 8.11 12.91 21.90
N ASP A 97 8.21 13.98 21.12
CA ASP A 97 7.03 14.55 20.45
C ASP A 97 6.67 13.77 19.17
N ALA A 98 5.61 14.20 18.49
CA ALA A 98 5.14 13.56 17.25
C ALA A 98 6.11 13.73 16.06
N GLN A 99 7.21 14.46 16.22
CA GLN A 99 8.30 14.57 15.24
C GLN A 99 9.51 13.72 15.65
N GLY A 100 9.42 12.95 16.74
CA GLY A 100 10.52 12.17 17.30
C GLY A 100 11.51 13.01 18.11
N VAL A 101 11.21 14.28 18.44
CA VAL A 101 12.14 15.13 19.19
C VAL A 101 11.96 14.91 20.69
N TRP A 102 13.04 14.54 21.38
CA TRP A 102 13.05 14.33 22.83
C TRP A 102 12.89 15.65 23.62
N GLY A 103 11.96 15.64 24.58
CA GLY A 103 11.87 16.66 25.62
C GLY A 103 13.02 16.56 26.63
N ILE A 104 13.16 17.57 27.50
CA ILE A 104 14.11 17.50 28.61
C ILE A 104 13.68 16.41 29.58
N PRO A 105 14.53 15.43 29.92
CA PRO A 105 14.13 14.38 30.83
C PRO A 105 13.76 14.88 32.23
N GLU A 106 12.65 14.37 32.76
CA GLU A 106 12.06 14.76 34.02
C GLU A 106 12.49 13.82 35.15
N VAL A 107 12.57 14.36 36.38
CA VAL A 107 12.70 13.54 37.59
C VAL A 107 11.31 13.18 38.08
N VAL A 108 10.99 11.88 38.08
CA VAL A 108 9.70 11.33 38.52
C VAL A 108 9.68 11.16 40.04
N ASP A 109 10.69 10.46 40.58
CA ASP A 109 10.90 10.29 42.02
C ASP A 109 12.35 10.62 42.37
N GLY A 110 12.53 11.77 43.03
CA GLY A 110 13.82 12.28 43.50
C GLY A 110 14.32 11.65 44.81
N ALA A 111 13.59 10.70 45.40
CA ALA A 111 14.07 9.99 46.58
C ALA A 111 15.23 9.05 46.22
N ALA A 112 16.24 8.95 47.09
CA ALA A 112 17.44 8.16 46.83
C ALA A 112 17.14 6.66 46.57
N ASN A 113 17.72 6.13 45.49
CA ASN A 113 17.59 4.76 44.98
C ASN A 113 16.16 4.39 44.62
N SER A 114 15.50 5.29 43.89
CA SER A 114 14.18 5.06 43.28
C SER A 114 14.36 4.78 41.80
N GLY A 115 13.60 3.84 41.24
CA GLY A 115 13.52 3.61 39.79
C GLY A 115 14.20 2.33 39.28
N LEU A 116 14.70 1.47 40.17
CA LEU A 116 15.27 0.18 39.77
C LEU A 116 14.16 -0.72 39.21
N HIS A 117 14.48 -1.53 38.19
CA HIS A 117 13.51 -2.41 37.51
C HIS A 117 12.22 -1.69 37.11
N THR A 118 12.34 -0.48 36.56
CA THR A 118 11.17 0.30 36.15
C THR A 118 10.47 -0.37 34.98
N SER A 119 9.14 -0.26 34.94
CA SER A 119 8.30 -0.71 33.84
C SER A 119 7.23 0.34 33.57
N LEU A 120 7.00 0.60 32.28
CA LEU A 120 6.22 1.72 31.77
C LEU A 120 5.02 1.22 30.96
N GLY A 121 3.85 1.80 31.23
CA GLY A 121 2.66 1.67 30.39
C GLY A 121 2.11 3.05 30.06
N VAL A 122 1.46 3.21 28.90
CA VAL A 122 0.94 4.50 28.45
C VAL A 122 -0.47 4.33 27.88
N ASP A 123 -1.37 5.20 28.33
CA ASP A 123 -2.69 5.45 27.74
C ASP A 123 -2.93 6.99 27.66
N GLN A 124 -4.02 7.51 28.24
CA GLN A 124 -4.19 8.94 28.48
C GLN A 124 -3.30 9.47 29.62
N LYS A 125 -2.63 8.56 30.33
CA LYS A 125 -1.63 8.81 31.36
C LYS A 125 -0.39 7.98 31.08
N ILE A 126 0.70 8.40 31.71
CA ILE A 126 1.93 7.63 31.83
C ILE A 126 1.86 6.90 33.15
N HIS A 127 2.13 5.60 33.16
CA HIS A 127 2.09 4.74 34.34
C HIS A 127 3.45 4.09 34.53
N ILE A 128 4.05 4.23 35.71
CA ILE A 128 5.37 3.69 35.99
C ILE A 128 5.33 2.88 37.28
N SER A 129 5.61 1.59 37.19
CA SER A 129 5.90 0.75 38.36
C SER A 129 7.41 0.63 38.54
N TYR A 130 7.89 0.71 39.78
CA TYR A 130 9.33 0.63 40.03
C TYR A 130 9.68 0.17 41.45
N TYR A 131 10.87 -0.40 41.59
CA TYR A 131 11.47 -0.72 42.88
C TYR A 131 12.18 0.49 43.48
N LYS A 132 11.93 0.72 44.76
CA LYS A 132 12.71 1.64 45.59
C LYS A 132 13.51 0.87 46.63
N GLU A 133 14.84 0.91 46.51
CA GLU A 133 15.74 0.17 47.37
C GLU A 133 15.71 0.68 48.81
N ASN A 134 15.82 2.00 49.00
CA ASN A 134 15.80 2.63 50.31
C ASN A 134 14.36 2.75 50.84
N GLY A 135 13.96 1.71 51.55
CA GLY A 135 12.60 1.53 52.06
C GLY A 135 12.01 0.18 51.67
N SER A 136 12.62 -0.49 50.68
CA SER A 136 12.18 -1.80 50.19
C SER A 136 10.70 -1.75 49.84
N GLN A 137 10.37 -1.06 48.74
CA GLN A 137 8.99 -0.77 48.38
C GLN A 137 8.78 -0.95 46.89
N LEU A 138 7.61 -1.49 46.55
CA LEU A 138 7.03 -1.31 45.22
C LEU A 138 6.35 0.06 45.21
N ARG A 139 6.66 0.86 44.21
CA ARG A 139 6.05 2.18 44.01
C ARG A 139 5.42 2.29 42.64
N TYR A 140 4.50 3.24 42.55
CA TYR A 140 3.79 3.58 41.34
C TYR A 140 3.81 5.10 41.18
N ALA A 141 4.01 5.55 39.95
CA ALA A 141 3.92 6.95 39.56
C ALA A 141 3.00 7.08 38.35
N GLU A 142 2.18 8.14 38.34
CA GLU A 142 1.39 8.49 37.16
C GLU A 142 1.41 9.97 36.81
N LYS A 143 1.11 10.28 35.55
CA LYS A 143 0.99 11.65 35.02
C LYS A 143 0.17 11.68 33.73
N ASP A 144 -0.71 12.67 33.56
CA ASP A 144 -1.50 12.82 32.32
C ASP A 144 -0.64 13.13 31.08
N THR A 145 -1.04 12.62 29.91
CA THR A 145 -0.38 12.85 28.62
C THR A 145 -0.91 14.08 27.86
N GLU A 146 -2.13 14.56 28.15
CA GLU A 146 -2.73 15.73 27.50
C GLU A 146 -2.48 17.05 28.25
N GLY A 147 -1.65 17.92 27.66
CA GLY A 147 -1.48 19.30 28.14
C GLY A 147 -0.07 19.83 27.97
N GLY A 148 0.28 20.17 26.73
CA GLY A 148 1.48 20.98 26.46
C GLY A 148 1.54 22.19 27.38
N THR A 149 2.74 22.43 27.95
CA THR A 149 3.13 23.33 29.05
C THR A 149 3.20 22.68 30.44
N LEU A 150 4.30 21.95 30.65
CA LEU A 150 4.91 21.53 31.93
C LEU A 150 4.42 22.32 33.16
N SER A 151 3.51 21.72 33.96
CA SER A 151 3.38 22.01 35.40
C SER A 151 2.54 21.01 36.22
N ASN A 152 2.03 19.89 35.68
CA ASN A 152 1.39 18.88 36.52
C ASN A 152 2.48 17.96 37.13
N PRO A 153 2.65 17.93 38.47
CA PRO A 153 3.64 17.07 39.11
C PRO A 153 3.28 15.59 38.92
N TRP A 154 4.30 14.72 39.04
CA TRP A 154 4.09 13.28 39.10
C TRP A 154 3.37 12.90 40.40
N ASP A 155 2.32 12.10 40.29
CA ASP A 155 1.62 11.53 41.44
C ASP A 155 2.27 10.20 41.80
N VAL A 156 2.98 10.18 42.94
CA VAL A 156 3.78 9.02 43.39
C VAL A 156 3.20 8.41 44.65
N MET A 157 3.01 7.09 44.64
CA MET A 157 2.50 6.33 45.78
C MET A 157 3.27 5.03 46.04
N VAL A 158 3.08 4.47 47.23
CA VAL A 158 3.61 3.15 47.62
C VAL A 158 2.50 2.12 47.38
N LEU A 159 2.77 1.10 46.55
CA LEU A 159 1.81 0.02 46.27
C LEU A 159 1.93 -1.14 47.26
N ASP A 160 3.16 -1.51 47.63
CA ASP A 160 3.40 -2.58 48.59
C ASP A 160 4.60 -2.26 49.48
N ALA A 161 4.41 -2.49 50.78
CA ALA A 161 5.38 -2.34 51.87
C ALA A 161 4.79 -2.89 53.19
N PRO A 162 5.63 -3.26 54.18
CA PRO A 162 7.09 -3.31 54.16
C PRO A 162 7.64 -4.66 53.67
N GLY A 163 8.91 -4.68 53.25
CA GLY A 163 9.63 -5.89 52.86
C GLY A 163 10.38 -5.67 51.54
N LEU A 164 11.35 -6.50 51.19
CA LEU A 164 12.00 -6.45 49.87
C LEU A 164 11.03 -6.88 48.77
N VAL A 165 10.15 -5.96 48.37
CA VAL A 165 9.06 -6.10 47.40
C VAL A 165 9.25 -5.15 46.22
N GLY A 166 8.79 -5.55 45.04
CA GLY A 166 8.78 -4.72 43.84
C GLY A 166 9.94 -4.94 42.87
N LEU A 167 10.82 -5.91 43.12
CA LEU A 167 11.89 -6.27 42.19
C LEU A 167 11.30 -6.86 40.90
N TYR A 168 11.91 -6.56 39.75
CA TYR A 168 11.47 -7.04 38.43
C TYR A 168 9.99 -6.77 38.17
N THR A 169 9.54 -5.56 38.48
CA THR A 169 8.14 -5.19 38.30
C THR A 169 7.83 -5.02 36.81
N SER A 170 6.63 -5.46 36.40
CA SER A 170 6.08 -5.23 35.06
C SER A 170 4.69 -4.62 35.22
N ILE A 171 4.34 -3.63 34.41
CA ILE A 171 3.04 -2.98 34.40
C ILE A 171 2.36 -3.13 33.04
N PHE A 172 1.06 -3.39 33.06
CA PHE A 172 0.18 -3.32 31.90
C PHE A 172 -1.04 -2.48 32.25
N VAL A 173 -1.52 -1.67 31.30
CA VAL A 173 -2.73 -0.87 31.46
C VAL A 173 -3.80 -1.41 30.52
N ASP A 174 -4.92 -1.85 31.07
CA ASP A 174 -6.00 -2.43 30.26
C ASP A 174 -6.81 -1.36 29.51
N GLY A 175 -7.63 -1.79 28.54
CA GLY A 175 -8.48 -0.87 27.77
C GLY A 175 -9.56 -0.13 28.58
N GLN A 176 -9.68 -0.38 29.88
CA GLN A 176 -10.55 0.35 30.81
C GLN A 176 -9.77 1.38 31.65
N GLY A 177 -8.44 1.46 31.51
CA GLY A 177 -7.56 2.33 32.29
C GLY A 177 -7.14 1.72 33.63
N ARG A 178 -7.35 0.42 33.88
CA ARG A 178 -6.80 -0.23 35.08
C ARG A 178 -5.35 -0.58 34.87
N SER A 179 -4.55 -0.32 35.89
CA SER A 179 -3.18 -0.76 35.96
C SER A 179 -3.09 -2.13 36.63
N HIS A 180 -2.23 -2.97 36.07
CA HIS A 180 -1.94 -4.32 36.50
C HIS A 180 -0.44 -4.43 36.67
N VAL A 181 0.02 -4.87 37.84
CA VAL A 181 1.44 -4.88 38.20
C VAL A 181 1.83 -6.25 38.72
N SER A 182 2.78 -6.91 38.06
CA SER A 182 3.42 -8.13 38.56
C SER A 182 4.77 -7.78 39.17
N TYR A 183 5.16 -8.46 40.24
CA TYR A 183 6.44 -8.19 40.89
C TYR A 183 6.93 -9.33 41.75
N TYR A 184 8.25 -9.37 41.94
CA TYR A 184 8.89 -10.28 42.87
C TYR A 184 8.88 -9.72 44.30
N ASN A 185 8.27 -10.46 45.21
CA ASN A 185 8.40 -10.26 46.65
C ASN A 185 9.46 -11.22 47.20
N SER A 186 10.68 -10.71 47.36
CA SER A 186 11.80 -11.51 47.85
C SER A 186 11.77 -11.78 49.36
N THR A 187 10.95 -11.05 50.12
CA THR A 187 10.74 -11.34 51.55
C THR A 187 9.88 -12.58 51.74
N GLU A 188 8.88 -12.76 50.88
CA GLU A 188 7.97 -13.90 50.91
C GLU A 188 8.39 -15.04 49.97
N GLY A 189 9.38 -14.83 49.09
CA GLY A 189 9.71 -15.78 48.03
C GLY A 189 8.48 -16.04 47.17
N ALA A 190 7.88 -14.99 46.64
CA ALA A 190 6.60 -15.12 45.94
C ALA A 190 6.51 -14.18 44.74
N LEU A 191 5.84 -14.67 43.71
CA LEU A 191 5.28 -13.84 42.65
C LEU A 191 4.01 -13.20 43.19
N LYS A 192 3.92 -11.88 43.07
CA LYS A 192 2.78 -11.10 43.47
C LYS A 192 2.17 -10.39 42.27
N TYR A 193 0.89 -10.08 42.40
CA TYR A 193 0.12 -9.31 41.45
C TYR A 193 -0.65 -8.21 42.19
N ALA A 194 -0.63 -6.99 41.69
CA ALA A 194 -1.42 -5.88 42.20
C ALA A 194 -2.23 -5.23 41.08
N THR A 195 -3.41 -4.73 41.40
CA THR A 195 -4.26 -3.98 40.47
C THR A 195 -5.09 -2.95 41.20
N ASN A 196 -5.45 -1.88 40.51
CA ASN A 196 -6.30 -0.83 41.05
C ASN A 196 -7.78 -1.05 40.74
N SER A 197 -8.64 -0.47 41.59
CA SER A 197 -10.04 -0.22 41.24
C SER A 197 -10.11 0.77 40.07
N LEU A 198 -11.14 0.62 39.23
CA LEU A 198 -11.50 1.69 38.29
C LEU A 198 -11.88 2.96 39.08
N ASP A 199 -11.64 4.13 38.48
CA ASP A 199 -12.21 5.39 38.96
C ASP A 199 -13.74 5.29 38.94
N ASP A 200 -14.34 4.96 40.09
CA ASP A 200 -15.78 4.98 40.28
C ASP A 200 -16.18 6.43 40.67
N PRO A 201 -17.10 7.07 39.93
CA PRO A 201 -17.63 8.39 40.28
C PRO A 201 -18.23 8.48 41.72
N GLN A 202 -18.55 7.34 42.33
CA GLN A 202 -19.05 7.22 43.70
C GLN A 202 -17.91 7.02 44.74
N THR A 203 -16.74 6.50 44.34
CA THR A 203 -15.54 6.33 45.17
C THR A 203 -14.33 6.91 44.42
N PRO A 204 -14.08 8.23 44.54
CA PRO A 204 -13.08 8.93 43.74
C PRO A 204 -11.62 8.65 44.13
N GLU A 205 -11.38 7.70 45.03
CA GLU A 205 -10.03 7.27 45.41
C GLU A 205 -9.73 5.93 44.73
N VAL A 206 -8.66 5.89 43.96
CA VAL A 206 -8.12 4.66 43.35
C VAL A 206 -7.56 3.76 44.46
N GLU A 207 -8.23 2.66 44.76
CA GLU A 207 -7.77 1.67 45.74
C GLU A 207 -6.95 0.57 45.05
N TRP A 208 -5.81 0.20 45.64
CA TRP A 208 -4.98 -0.89 45.17
C TRP A 208 -5.16 -2.14 46.03
N ALA A 209 -5.21 -3.30 45.37
CA ALA A 209 -5.21 -4.60 46.02
C ALA A 209 -4.07 -5.46 45.49
N SER A 210 -3.44 -6.25 46.36
CA SER A 210 -2.39 -7.19 46.00
C SER A 210 -2.71 -8.63 46.39
N TYR A 211 -2.21 -9.57 45.60
CA TYR A 211 -2.52 -10.99 45.65
C TYR A 211 -1.24 -11.80 45.46
N THR A 212 -1.14 -12.94 46.16
CA THR A 212 -0.09 -13.92 45.88
C THR A 212 -0.50 -14.78 44.70
N VAL A 213 0.33 -14.80 43.66
CA VAL A 213 0.10 -15.56 42.42
C VAL A 213 0.66 -16.97 42.54
N ASP A 214 1.92 -17.06 42.95
CA ASP A 214 2.64 -18.31 43.17
C ASP A 214 3.69 -18.13 44.28
N GLY A 215 3.89 -19.17 45.08
CA GLY A 215 4.79 -19.15 46.24
C GLY A 215 4.13 -18.85 47.60
N GLY A 216 4.93 -18.37 48.55
CA GLY A 216 4.55 -18.20 49.96
C GLY A 216 5.45 -18.99 50.94
N GLY A 217 6.74 -19.11 50.63
CA GLY A 217 7.75 -19.88 51.37
C GLY A 217 9.18 -19.47 50.97
N SER A 218 10.21 -20.26 51.29
CA SER A 218 11.61 -19.93 50.92
C SER A 218 11.95 -20.18 49.44
N GLU A 219 10.95 -20.29 48.59
CA GLU A 219 11.06 -20.63 47.17
C GLU A 219 11.16 -19.30 46.42
N ASN A 220 12.29 -18.95 45.83
CA ASN A 220 12.52 -17.64 45.22
C ASN A 220 11.78 -17.49 43.87
N LEU A 221 10.45 -17.58 43.87
CA LEU A 221 9.59 -17.56 42.68
C LEU A 221 9.23 -16.13 42.28
N GLY A 222 9.30 -15.80 40.99
CA GLY A 222 8.73 -14.55 40.46
C GLY A 222 9.73 -13.53 39.91
N ARG A 223 11.01 -13.88 39.77
CA ARG A 223 12.00 -12.97 39.16
C ARG A 223 11.74 -12.78 37.67
N CYS A 224 12.17 -11.63 37.15
CA CYS A 224 12.04 -11.28 35.73
C CYS A 224 10.59 -11.46 35.23
N SER A 225 9.61 -11.10 36.05
CA SER A 225 8.21 -11.27 35.69
C SER A 225 7.81 -10.27 34.64
N ASP A 226 7.03 -10.72 33.67
CA ASP A 226 6.39 -9.87 32.69
C ASP A 226 4.94 -10.28 32.50
N LEU A 227 4.06 -9.33 32.19
CA LEU A 227 2.62 -9.57 32.19
C LEU A 227 1.92 -8.95 31.00
N ALA A 228 0.89 -9.64 30.54
CA ALA A 228 -0.06 -9.14 29.55
C ALA A 228 -1.46 -9.68 29.86
N ILE A 229 -2.47 -9.16 29.18
CA ILE A 229 -3.87 -9.50 29.39
C ILE A 229 -4.49 -9.92 28.07
N ASP A 230 -5.18 -11.06 28.08
CA ASP A 230 -5.85 -11.59 26.88
C ASP A 230 -7.17 -10.85 26.59
N SER A 231 -7.78 -11.11 25.43
CA SER A 231 -9.04 -10.48 25.03
C SER A 231 -10.22 -10.80 25.97
N ALA A 232 -10.11 -11.85 26.80
CA ALA A 232 -11.10 -12.23 27.80
C ALA A 232 -10.87 -11.53 29.16
N GLY A 233 -9.80 -10.74 29.29
CA GLY A 233 -9.42 -10.03 30.52
C GLY A 233 -8.69 -10.92 31.53
N VAL A 234 -8.19 -12.09 31.13
CA VAL A 234 -7.37 -12.95 31.97
C VAL A 234 -5.95 -12.40 31.99
N VAL A 235 -5.37 -12.31 33.19
CA VAL A 235 -3.98 -11.88 33.35
C VAL A 235 -3.06 -13.06 33.13
N HIS A 236 -2.02 -12.86 32.32
CA HIS A 236 -0.95 -13.81 32.05
C HIS A 236 0.38 -13.24 32.55
N ILE A 237 1.16 -14.06 33.25
CA ILE A 237 2.46 -13.65 33.82
C ILE A 237 3.49 -14.75 33.50
N SER A 238 4.56 -14.40 32.79
CA SER A 238 5.78 -15.21 32.72
C SER A 238 6.69 -14.88 33.89
N TYR A 239 7.39 -15.85 34.44
CA TYR A 239 8.33 -15.62 35.53
C TYR A 239 9.34 -16.74 35.67
N TYR A 240 10.49 -16.39 36.24
CA TYR A 240 11.56 -17.33 36.54
C TYR A 240 11.42 -17.93 37.94
N ASP A 241 11.50 -19.26 37.99
CA ASP A 241 11.70 -20.04 39.20
C ASP A 241 13.18 -20.38 39.32
N ILE A 242 13.93 -19.50 39.98
CA ILE A 242 15.39 -19.65 40.17
C ILE A 242 15.75 -20.87 41.03
N ALA A 243 14.86 -21.30 41.92
CA ALA A 243 15.13 -22.44 42.78
C ALA A 243 15.20 -23.74 41.96
N ASN A 244 14.41 -23.81 40.89
CA ASN A 244 14.31 -24.98 40.01
C ASN A 244 14.83 -24.73 38.59
N GLN A 245 15.37 -23.54 38.30
CA GLN A 245 15.98 -23.17 37.01
C GLN A 245 15.02 -23.34 35.83
N LYS A 246 13.76 -22.91 35.99
CA LYS A 246 12.70 -23.10 35.01
C LYS A 246 11.87 -21.84 34.78
N LEU A 247 11.39 -21.71 33.55
CA LEU A 247 10.46 -20.68 33.13
C LEU A 247 9.04 -21.16 33.39
N ARG A 248 8.23 -20.32 34.04
CA ARG A 248 6.87 -20.64 34.42
C ARG A 248 5.90 -19.57 33.91
N HIS A 249 4.65 -19.98 33.80
CA HIS A 249 3.53 -19.15 33.42
C HIS A 249 2.41 -19.28 34.44
N ALA A 250 1.93 -18.15 34.94
CA ALA A 250 0.74 -18.06 35.76
C ALA A 250 -0.35 -17.33 34.97
N TYR A 251 -1.58 -17.81 35.07
CA TYR A 251 -2.73 -17.14 34.49
C TYR A 251 -3.95 -17.25 35.38
N GLY A 252 -4.76 -16.20 35.39
CA GLY A 252 -5.90 -16.13 36.30
C GLY A 252 -6.39 -14.71 36.51
N ASN A 253 -7.18 -14.56 37.57
CA ASN A 253 -7.79 -13.29 37.95
C ASN A 253 -7.75 -13.15 39.47
N LEU A 254 -7.37 -11.97 39.97
CA LEU A 254 -7.38 -11.60 41.39
C LEU A 254 -6.70 -12.64 42.29
N ASP A 255 -7.47 -13.47 43.01
CA ASP A 255 -6.99 -14.49 43.96
C ASP A 255 -7.03 -15.93 43.41
N SER A 256 -7.43 -16.13 42.15
CA SER A 256 -7.57 -17.44 41.52
C SER A 256 -6.58 -17.61 40.37
N TRP A 257 -5.45 -18.25 40.65
CA TRP A 257 -4.35 -18.45 39.71
C TRP A 257 -4.10 -19.92 39.36
N THR A 258 -3.70 -20.17 38.12
CA THR A 258 -3.19 -21.45 37.66
C THR A 258 -1.77 -21.29 37.15
N THR A 259 -0.86 -22.15 37.59
CA THR A 259 0.55 -22.13 37.19
C THR A 259 0.91 -23.35 36.35
N GLN A 260 1.79 -23.17 35.37
CA GLN A 260 2.33 -24.23 34.52
C GLN A 260 3.79 -23.95 34.19
N ASP A 261 4.59 -25.00 33.99
CA ASP A 261 5.96 -24.87 33.51
C ASP A 261 5.92 -24.62 31.98
N ILE A 262 6.70 -23.65 31.49
CA ILE A 262 6.88 -23.35 30.07
C ILE A 262 8.06 -24.18 29.54
N ASP A 263 9.20 -24.01 30.18
CA ASP A 263 10.46 -24.64 29.80
C ASP A 263 11.29 -24.92 31.06
N THR A 264 11.92 -26.09 31.07
CA THR A 264 12.73 -26.59 32.18
C THR A 264 14.15 -26.92 31.74
N ASP A 265 14.49 -26.69 30.47
CA ASP A 265 15.80 -26.98 29.92
C ASP A 265 16.69 -25.74 29.92
N GLY A 266 17.95 -25.91 30.28
CA GLY A 266 18.95 -24.88 30.05
C GLY A 266 18.97 -23.69 31.01
N ASP A 267 18.45 -23.80 32.23
CA ASP A 267 18.25 -22.65 33.13
C ASP A 267 17.39 -21.57 32.47
N ALA A 268 16.19 -22.00 32.05
CA ALA A 268 15.25 -21.21 31.29
C ALA A 268 14.56 -20.17 32.17
N GLY A 269 14.53 -18.92 31.70
CA GLY A 269 13.61 -17.90 32.20
C GLY A 269 14.27 -16.62 32.70
N TRP A 270 15.59 -16.50 32.61
CA TRP A 270 16.25 -15.22 32.83
C TRP A 270 15.70 -14.18 31.85
N TYR A 271 15.37 -13.01 32.39
CA TYR A 271 14.84 -11.86 31.65
C TYR A 271 13.64 -12.19 30.76
N SER A 272 12.71 -13.05 31.21
CA SER A 272 11.54 -13.37 30.41
C SER A 272 10.70 -12.14 30.09
N SER A 273 10.24 -12.04 28.85
CA SER A 273 9.27 -11.02 28.42
C SER A 273 8.12 -11.71 27.69
N LEU A 274 6.91 -11.18 27.84
CA LEU A 274 5.66 -11.81 27.42
C LEU A 274 4.80 -10.85 26.60
N VAL A 275 4.31 -11.33 25.46
CA VAL A 275 3.30 -10.64 24.65
C VAL A 275 2.18 -11.60 24.27
N ILE A 276 1.00 -11.06 23.99
CA ILE A 276 -0.16 -11.83 23.52
C ILE A 276 -0.55 -11.31 22.14
N ASP A 277 -0.64 -12.21 21.16
CA ASP A 277 -1.02 -11.86 19.80
C ASP A 277 -2.55 -11.66 19.65
N SER A 278 -2.98 -11.20 18.47
CA SER A 278 -4.40 -10.98 18.17
C SER A 278 -5.26 -12.27 18.18
N ALA A 279 -4.65 -13.44 18.27
CA ALA A 279 -5.31 -14.74 18.39
C ALA A 279 -5.33 -15.28 19.83
N ASP A 280 -5.00 -14.45 20.83
CA ASP A 280 -4.85 -14.80 22.25
C ASP A 280 -3.78 -15.89 22.49
N ILE A 281 -2.77 -15.98 21.61
CA ILE A 281 -1.62 -16.85 21.82
C ILE A 281 -0.60 -16.09 22.66
N VAL A 282 -0.20 -16.72 23.77
CA VAL A 282 0.86 -16.19 24.64
C VAL A 282 2.21 -16.56 24.06
N HIS A 283 3.05 -15.55 23.87
CA HIS A 283 4.43 -15.64 23.40
C HIS A 283 5.37 -15.17 24.50
N VAL A 284 6.48 -15.87 24.69
CA VAL A 284 7.48 -15.54 25.71
C VAL A 284 8.87 -15.63 25.11
N SER A 285 9.63 -14.54 25.14
CA SER A 285 11.08 -14.59 24.92
C SER A 285 11.79 -14.78 26.25
N TYR A 286 12.90 -15.52 26.24
CA TYR A 286 13.68 -15.77 27.45
C TYR A 286 15.08 -16.25 27.11
N GLU A 287 15.96 -16.04 28.08
CA GLU A 287 17.29 -16.61 28.09
C GLU A 287 17.27 -18.03 28.68
N ALA A 288 17.90 -18.98 27.98
CA ALA A 288 18.30 -20.26 28.54
C ALA A 288 19.79 -20.18 28.93
N ALA A 289 20.05 -19.66 30.13
CA ALA A 289 21.35 -19.12 30.52
C ALA A 289 22.49 -20.17 30.49
N SER A 290 22.21 -21.42 30.88
CA SER A 290 23.23 -22.48 30.86
C SER A 290 23.51 -23.05 29.46
N LEU A 291 22.62 -22.79 28.50
CA LEU A 291 22.81 -23.11 27.09
C LEU A 291 23.40 -21.93 26.29
N GLY A 292 23.29 -20.72 26.81
CA GLY A 292 23.78 -19.51 26.16
C GLY A 292 23.04 -19.20 24.86
N ILE A 293 21.70 -19.30 24.88
CA ILE A 293 20.85 -19.09 23.70
C ILE A 293 19.60 -18.29 24.05
N LEU A 294 19.11 -17.53 23.06
CA LEU A 294 17.80 -16.89 23.08
C LEU A 294 16.73 -17.88 22.61
N ARG A 295 15.65 -18.00 23.36
CA ARG A 295 14.52 -18.85 23.01
C ARG A 295 13.22 -18.06 22.96
N HIS A 296 12.31 -18.56 22.14
CA HIS A 296 10.93 -18.14 22.07
C HIS A 296 10.06 -19.36 22.40
N ALA A 297 9.08 -19.18 23.27
CA ALA A 297 8.07 -20.17 23.59
C ALA A 297 6.67 -19.63 23.36
N TRP A 298 5.76 -20.50 22.93
CA TRP A 298 4.36 -20.16 22.71
C TRP A 298 3.44 -21.31 23.10
N LYS A 299 2.17 -20.99 23.35
CA LYS A 299 1.13 -21.98 23.66
C LYS A 299 0.10 -22.07 22.53
N PRO A 300 0.23 -23.04 21.60
CA PRO A 300 -0.71 -23.18 20.49
C PRO A 300 -2.17 -23.30 20.95
N ALA A 301 -3.09 -22.67 20.21
CA ALA A 301 -4.52 -22.77 20.49
C ALA A 301 -4.99 -24.23 20.51
N GLY A 302 -5.69 -24.61 21.59
CA GLY A 302 -6.19 -25.97 21.79
C GLY A 302 -5.13 -27.01 22.21
N SER A 303 -3.85 -26.64 22.29
CA SER A 303 -2.84 -27.49 22.93
C SER A 303 -2.83 -27.25 24.44
N GLY A 304 -2.67 -28.32 25.22
CA GLY A 304 -2.45 -28.23 26.67
C GLY A 304 -0.99 -27.97 27.03
N SER A 305 -0.09 -27.75 26.07
CA SER A 305 1.36 -27.83 26.27
C SER A 305 2.10 -26.75 25.49
N TRP A 306 3.09 -26.14 26.16
CA TRP A 306 3.99 -25.17 25.55
C TRP A 306 4.86 -25.80 24.48
N GLN A 307 5.22 -25.00 23.49
CA GLN A 307 6.25 -25.27 22.50
C GLN A 307 7.34 -24.22 22.63
N SER A 308 8.56 -24.55 22.23
CA SER A 308 9.68 -23.62 22.25
C SER A 308 10.65 -23.89 21.12
N GLU A 309 11.31 -22.84 20.66
CA GLU A 309 12.32 -22.88 19.59
C GLU A 309 13.52 -21.98 19.94
N VAL A 310 14.59 -22.11 19.16
CA VAL A 310 15.77 -21.25 19.29
C VAL A 310 15.61 -20.08 18.33
N VAL A 311 15.72 -18.86 18.85
CA VAL A 311 15.68 -17.63 18.06
C VAL A 311 17.07 -17.32 17.53
N ASP A 312 18.04 -17.28 18.44
CA ASP A 312 19.47 -17.14 18.12
C ASP A 312 20.26 -18.20 18.89
N GLY A 313 20.88 -19.09 18.12
CA GLY A 313 21.69 -20.21 18.61
C GLY A 313 23.16 -20.09 18.21
N SER A 314 23.61 -18.91 17.77
CA SER A 314 24.99 -18.66 17.34
C SER A 314 26.03 -18.85 18.46
N GLY A 315 25.59 -19.08 19.69
CA GLY A 315 26.41 -19.24 20.89
C GLY A 315 26.68 -17.93 21.62
N ALA A 316 26.05 -16.83 21.18
CA ALA A 316 25.95 -15.60 21.94
C ALA A 316 24.93 -15.79 23.07
N VAL A 317 25.34 -15.52 24.31
CA VAL A 317 24.38 -15.49 25.41
C VAL A 317 23.53 -14.23 25.26
N ALA A 318 22.21 -14.41 25.28
CA ALA A 318 21.23 -13.33 25.19
C ALA A 318 20.74 -12.97 26.59
N GLY A 319 20.91 -11.72 27.01
CA GLY A 319 20.35 -11.19 28.26
C GLY A 319 19.38 -10.06 27.98
N HIS A 320 18.59 -9.68 29.00
CA HIS A 320 17.69 -8.52 28.94
C HIS A 320 16.74 -8.53 27.73
N THR A 321 16.16 -9.67 27.40
CA THR A 321 15.29 -9.76 26.21
C THR A 321 13.93 -9.08 26.44
N THR A 322 13.41 -8.44 25.40
CA THR A 322 12.01 -8.00 25.33
C THR A 322 11.38 -8.41 24.03
N ILE A 323 10.11 -8.79 24.05
CA ILE A 323 9.36 -9.26 22.88
C ILE A 323 8.12 -8.40 22.65
N ASP A 324 7.82 -8.13 21.38
CA ASP A 324 6.58 -7.50 20.97
C ASP A 324 6.06 -8.15 19.67
N VAL A 325 4.79 -7.90 19.32
CA VAL A 325 4.11 -8.50 18.17
C VAL A 325 3.46 -7.43 17.29
N ASP A 326 3.72 -7.47 15.99
CA ASP A 326 3.17 -6.49 15.05
C ASP A 326 1.72 -6.84 14.61
N GLY A 327 1.10 -5.94 13.85
CA GLY A 327 -0.25 -6.12 13.31
C GLY A 327 -0.39 -7.29 12.32
N ALA A 328 0.71 -7.81 11.77
CA ALA A 328 0.75 -8.98 10.90
C ALA A 328 0.93 -10.30 11.69
N GLY A 329 1.19 -10.22 13.00
CA GLY A 329 1.48 -11.36 13.88
C GLY A 329 2.95 -11.80 13.85
N ALA A 330 3.85 -10.99 13.26
CA ALA A 330 5.28 -11.22 13.37
C ALA A 330 5.78 -10.80 14.75
N LEU A 331 6.75 -11.55 15.26
CA LEU A 331 7.38 -11.32 16.56
C LEU A 331 8.70 -10.58 16.37
N HIS A 332 8.96 -9.68 17.29
CA HIS A 332 10.11 -8.79 17.32
C HIS A 332 10.77 -8.93 18.68
N ILE A 333 12.08 -9.17 18.72
CA ILE A 333 12.82 -9.37 19.97
C ILE A 333 14.06 -8.49 19.97
N SER A 334 14.21 -7.64 20.98
CA SER A 334 15.51 -7.04 21.30
C SER A 334 16.22 -7.87 22.38
N TYR A 335 17.55 -7.92 22.33
CA TYR A 335 18.36 -8.61 23.33
C TYR A 335 19.79 -8.08 23.37
N TYR A 336 20.44 -8.27 24.51
CA TYR A 336 21.85 -7.95 24.74
C TYR A 336 22.72 -9.20 24.53
N SER A 337 23.77 -9.10 23.71
CA SER A 337 24.73 -10.18 23.47
C SER A 337 25.96 -10.04 24.38
N TYR A 338 26.37 -11.10 25.10
CA TYR A 338 27.48 -10.99 26.07
C TYR A 338 28.58 -12.07 26.01
N SER A 339 28.81 -12.74 24.87
CA SER A 339 29.87 -13.78 24.85
C SER A 339 30.40 -14.31 23.53
N ASP A 340 30.03 -13.79 22.35
CA ASP A 340 30.65 -14.27 21.12
C ASP A 340 31.88 -13.43 20.76
N GLN A 341 32.90 -14.04 20.14
CA GLN A 341 34.12 -13.32 19.76
C GLN A 341 33.87 -12.26 18.65
N SER A 342 32.62 -12.10 18.20
CA SER A 342 32.19 -11.22 17.11
C SER A 342 31.23 -10.09 17.53
N HIS A 343 30.45 -10.24 18.59
CA HIS A 343 29.35 -9.34 19.02
C HIS A 343 29.21 -9.27 20.56
N ASP A 344 30.31 -9.46 21.31
CA ASP A 344 30.34 -9.32 22.77
C ASP A 344 30.05 -7.87 23.16
N GLY A 345 28.95 -7.65 23.87
CA GLY A 345 28.52 -6.33 24.30
C GLY A 345 27.63 -5.60 23.29
N ASP A 346 27.06 -6.27 22.28
CA ASP A 346 26.22 -5.62 21.25
C ASP A 346 24.72 -5.61 21.62
N LEU A 347 24.00 -4.59 21.12
CA LEU A 347 22.54 -4.58 21.07
C LEU A 347 22.10 -5.30 19.80
N MET A 348 21.25 -6.31 19.98
CA MET A 348 20.76 -7.15 18.89
C MET A 348 19.25 -7.05 18.74
N TYR A 349 18.78 -7.31 17.52
CA TYR A 349 17.37 -7.40 17.18
C TYR A 349 17.11 -8.64 16.32
N ALA A 350 16.06 -9.37 16.64
CA ALA A 350 15.59 -10.53 15.87
C ALA A 350 14.11 -10.41 15.53
N THR A 351 13.73 -10.82 14.32
CA THR A 351 12.32 -10.89 13.89
C THR A 351 12.05 -12.11 13.03
N ASN A 352 10.81 -12.61 13.06
CA ASN A 352 10.34 -13.68 12.18
C ASN A 352 9.43 -13.19 11.03
N ALA A 353 9.36 -11.88 10.76
CA ALA A 353 8.49 -11.30 9.73
C ALA A 353 8.69 -11.89 8.32
N SER A 354 9.89 -12.43 8.01
CA SER A 354 10.17 -13.13 6.74
C SER A 354 9.76 -14.60 6.71
N GLY A 355 9.12 -15.10 7.77
CA GLY A 355 8.74 -16.51 7.97
C GLY A 355 9.83 -17.36 8.66
N THR A 356 11.00 -16.79 8.92
CA THR A 356 12.09 -17.41 9.69
C THR A 356 12.77 -16.37 10.56
N TRP A 357 13.25 -16.75 11.74
CA TRP A 357 14.03 -15.87 12.61
C TRP A 357 15.30 -15.36 11.91
N MET A 358 15.43 -14.04 11.86
CA MET A 358 16.58 -13.32 11.35
C MET A 358 17.05 -12.36 12.43
N ALA A 359 18.34 -12.40 12.77
CA ALA A 359 18.96 -11.50 13.74
C ALA A 359 19.93 -10.53 13.05
N GLU A 360 19.99 -9.30 13.54
CA GLU A 360 20.92 -8.26 13.11
C GLU A 360 21.45 -7.45 14.30
N ILE A 361 22.62 -6.84 14.12
CA ILE A 361 23.19 -5.91 15.10
C ILE A 361 22.49 -4.56 14.94
N VAL A 362 21.99 -4.02 16.05
CA VAL A 362 21.39 -2.68 16.10
C VAL A 362 22.48 -1.65 16.40
N ASP A 363 23.24 -1.87 17.46
CA ASP A 363 24.35 -1.05 17.90
C ASP A 363 25.50 -1.96 18.33
N SER A 364 26.72 -1.65 17.90
CA SER A 364 27.90 -2.46 18.17
C SER A 364 28.83 -1.75 19.13
N ALA A 365 29.37 -2.50 20.09
CA ALA A 365 30.35 -2.00 21.04
C ALA A 365 31.72 -1.63 20.39
N GLU A 366 31.89 -1.88 19.07
CA GLU A 366 33.03 -1.63 18.15
C GLU A 366 34.43 -2.12 18.60
N VAL A 367 34.64 -2.39 19.90
CA VAL A 367 35.94 -2.64 20.53
C VAL A 367 35.84 -3.86 21.46
N LEU A 368 36.69 -4.86 21.23
CA LEU A 368 36.82 -6.03 22.11
C LEU A 368 37.62 -5.71 23.40
N ASP A 369 37.37 -4.58 24.05
CA ASP A 369 38.04 -4.18 25.30
C ASP A 369 37.12 -4.22 26.54
N GLY A 370 35.90 -4.77 26.38
CA GLY A 370 34.89 -4.86 27.42
C GLY A 370 33.89 -3.69 27.40
N SER A 371 33.83 -2.92 26.29
CA SER A 371 32.70 -2.05 26.00
C SER A 371 31.39 -2.84 25.91
N ASN A 372 30.31 -2.31 26.49
CA ASN A 372 29.01 -2.95 26.51
C ASN A 372 27.94 -1.93 26.15
N VAL A 373 27.28 -2.14 25.02
CA VAL A 373 26.09 -1.42 24.58
C VAL A 373 24.90 -2.38 24.61
N GLY A 374 23.69 -1.89 24.91
CA GLY A 374 22.47 -2.69 24.77
C GLY A 374 21.95 -3.35 26.05
N GLN A 375 22.60 -3.17 27.20
CA GLN A 375 22.08 -3.68 28.47
C GLN A 375 20.70 -3.06 28.78
N TYR A 376 19.87 -3.84 29.50
CA TYR A 376 18.51 -3.44 29.87
C TYR A 376 17.64 -3.02 28.68
N THR A 377 17.85 -3.61 27.50
CA THR A 377 17.06 -3.25 26.33
C THR A 377 15.56 -3.44 26.57
N SER A 378 14.77 -2.50 26.06
CA SER A 378 13.31 -2.57 26.03
C SER A 378 12.82 -2.21 24.63
N LEU A 379 11.90 -2.99 24.10
CA LEU A 379 11.31 -2.86 22.78
C LEU A 379 9.82 -2.47 22.87
N GLY A 380 9.38 -1.61 21.96
CA GLY A 380 7.98 -1.45 21.61
C GLY A 380 7.83 -1.20 20.11
N LEU A 381 6.67 -1.50 19.54
CA LEU A 381 6.37 -1.28 18.12
C LEU A 381 5.48 -0.05 17.91
N ASP A 382 5.71 0.70 16.83
CA ASP A 382 4.76 1.71 16.35
C ASP A 382 3.57 1.07 15.61
N SER A 383 2.60 1.90 15.24
CA SER A 383 1.42 1.49 14.47
C SER A 383 1.71 0.88 13.10
N SER A 384 2.93 1.07 12.58
CA SER A 384 3.43 0.50 11.32
C SER A 384 4.27 -0.76 11.54
N GLY A 385 4.43 -1.24 12.77
CA GLY A 385 5.25 -2.40 13.10
C GLY A 385 6.75 -2.13 13.13
N ASN A 386 7.18 -0.87 13.14
CA ASN A 386 8.60 -0.55 13.26
C ASN A 386 9.05 -0.67 14.73
N PRO A 387 10.22 -1.30 14.98
CA PRO A 387 10.76 -1.41 16.33
C PRO A 387 11.40 -0.12 16.84
N HIS A 388 11.09 0.18 18.11
CA HIS A 388 11.66 1.24 18.92
C HIS A 388 12.30 0.62 20.16
N ILE A 389 13.59 0.84 20.35
CA ILE A 389 14.40 0.18 21.37
C ILE A 389 15.07 1.23 22.25
N SER A 390 14.78 1.23 23.54
CA SER A 390 15.61 1.94 24.53
C SER A 390 16.66 0.98 25.10
N TYR A 391 17.85 1.49 25.40
CA TYR A 391 18.92 0.68 25.99
C TYR A 391 19.96 1.52 26.74
N TYR A 392 20.69 0.87 27.62
CA TYR A 392 21.83 1.45 28.32
C TYR A 392 23.12 1.21 27.53
N ASP A 393 23.84 2.29 27.27
CA ASP A 393 25.20 2.25 26.79
C ASP A 393 26.16 2.42 27.97
N ALA A 394 26.77 1.33 28.41
CA ALA A 394 27.70 1.35 29.55
C ALA A 394 29.07 1.94 29.19
N THR A 395 29.36 2.15 27.91
CA THR A 395 30.62 2.75 27.45
C THR A 395 30.64 4.24 27.69
N GLU A 396 29.49 4.89 27.45
CA GLU A 396 29.30 6.32 27.65
C GLU A 396 28.58 6.63 28.97
N GLY A 397 27.84 5.66 29.53
CA GLY A 397 26.95 5.85 30.68
C GLY A 397 25.61 6.47 30.28
N ASP A 398 25.21 6.31 29.02
CA ASP A 398 24.11 7.05 28.40
C ASP A 398 22.87 6.19 28.21
N LEU A 399 21.71 6.84 28.24
CA LEU A 399 20.46 6.28 27.73
C LEU A 399 20.43 6.53 26.22
N LYS A 400 20.39 5.45 25.45
CA LYS A 400 20.24 5.49 24.00
C LYS A 400 18.89 4.95 23.55
N TYR A 401 18.52 5.38 22.36
CA TYR A 401 17.30 5.00 21.69
C TYR A 401 17.61 4.67 20.23
N ALA A 402 17.28 3.45 19.83
CA ALA A 402 17.38 2.97 18.47
C ALA A 402 15.98 2.78 17.89
N HIS A 403 15.75 3.25 16.68
CA HIS A 403 14.50 2.99 15.96
C HIS A 403 14.77 2.69 14.50
N ARG A 404 13.90 1.86 13.92
CA ARG A 404 14.06 1.42 12.54
C ARG A 404 13.14 2.24 11.64
N HIS A 405 13.72 2.75 10.56
CA HIS A 405 12.97 3.46 9.54
C HIS A 405 12.75 2.54 8.35
N ASN A 406 11.52 2.11 8.12
CA ASN A 406 11.17 1.32 6.94
C ASN A 406 10.42 2.20 5.94
N PRO A 407 10.84 2.25 4.66
CA PRO A 407 9.98 2.77 3.61
C PRO A 407 8.79 1.84 3.41
N ASP A 408 7.63 2.40 3.05
CA ASP A 408 6.41 1.65 2.73
C ASP A 408 5.80 2.23 1.44
N ILE A 409 5.78 1.43 0.39
CA ILE A 409 5.39 1.83 -0.97
C ILE A 409 3.91 1.57 -1.22
N SER A 410 3.21 2.58 -1.72
CA SER A 410 1.84 2.42 -2.22
C SER A 410 1.64 3.15 -3.54
N ALA A 411 0.58 2.78 -4.28
CA ALA A 411 0.18 3.46 -5.50
C ALA A 411 -1.28 3.91 -5.48
N SER A 412 -1.52 5.07 -6.10
CA SER A 412 -2.85 5.62 -6.32
C SER A 412 -2.98 6.12 -7.77
N PRO A 413 -3.91 5.56 -8.58
CA PRO A 413 -4.76 4.41 -8.24
C PRO A 413 -3.98 3.07 -8.22
N ALA A 414 -4.50 2.07 -7.49
CA ALA A 414 -3.90 0.72 -7.41
C ALA A 414 -4.11 -0.13 -8.69
N GLU A 415 -5.03 0.31 -9.56
CA GLU A 415 -5.27 -0.24 -10.90
C GLU A 415 -5.69 0.89 -11.85
N VAL A 416 -5.41 0.73 -13.15
CA VAL A 416 -5.75 1.70 -14.19
C VAL A 416 -6.54 0.99 -15.30
N SER A 417 -7.72 1.54 -15.61
CA SER A 417 -8.46 1.21 -16.82
C SER A 417 -8.51 2.42 -17.75
N PHE A 418 -7.98 2.26 -18.96
CA PHE A 418 -8.02 3.28 -20.01
C PHE A 418 -9.35 3.27 -20.77
N GLY A 419 -10.25 2.33 -20.47
CA GLY A 419 -11.50 2.14 -21.20
C GLY A 419 -11.26 1.78 -22.68
N THR A 420 -12.20 2.18 -23.53
CA THR A 420 -12.09 2.01 -24.99
C THR A 420 -11.37 3.20 -25.62
N VAL A 421 -10.23 2.93 -26.27
CA VAL A 421 -9.44 3.92 -26.99
C VAL A 421 -9.46 3.58 -28.47
N ALA A 422 -9.73 4.57 -29.33
CA ALA A 422 -9.75 4.36 -30.77
C ALA A 422 -8.38 3.90 -31.29
N MET A 423 -8.37 3.07 -32.33
CA MET A 423 -7.15 2.52 -32.89
C MET A 423 -6.15 3.63 -33.28
N GLY A 424 -4.92 3.54 -32.80
CA GLY A 424 -3.86 4.51 -33.06
C GLY A 424 -3.92 5.79 -32.21
N GLU A 425 -4.99 6.02 -31.46
CA GLU A 425 -5.07 7.10 -30.47
C GLU A 425 -4.41 6.68 -29.16
N THR A 426 -3.98 7.66 -28.36
CA THR A 426 -3.32 7.42 -27.08
C THR A 426 -4.16 7.97 -25.93
N ALA A 427 -4.40 7.14 -24.92
CA ALA A 427 -4.87 7.59 -23.61
C ALA A 427 -3.74 7.47 -22.59
N SER A 428 -3.70 8.39 -21.62
CA SER A 428 -2.65 8.48 -20.60
C SER A 428 -3.27 8.55 -19.20
N ALA A 429 -2.59 7.96 -18.23
CA ALA A 429 -2.98 8.00 -16.82
C ALA A 429 -1.73 8.06 -15.95
N THR A 430 -1.79 8.82 -14.86
CA THR A 430 -0.69 8.91 -13.89
C THR A 430 -0.98 8.00 -12.71
N VAL A 431 -0.07 7.08 -12.45
CA VAL A 431 0.04 6.32 -11.20
C VAL A 431 0.94 7.12 -10.28
N THR A 432 0.40 7.58 -9.16
CA THR A 432 1.21 8.25 -8.14
C THR A 432 1.76 7.17 -7.22
N VAL A 433 3.08 7.12 -7.02
CA VAL A 433 3.74 6.28 -6.00
C VAL A 433 3.92 7.12 -4.73
N GLN A 434 3.54 6.59 -3.57
CA GLN A 434 3.66 7.25 -2.26
C GLN A 434 4.62 6.45 -1.39
N ASN A 435 5.31 7.17 -0.51
CA ASN A 435 6.01 6.57 0.62
C ASN A 435 5.23 6.87 1.91
N SER A 436 4.48 5.89 2.41
CA SER A 436 3.75 5.97 3.68
C SER A 436 4.61 5.60 4.89
N GLY A 437 5.83 5.09 4.66
CA GLY A 437 6.73 4.64 5.70
C GLY A 437 7.55 5.77 6.33
N SER A 438 8.32 5.40 7.36
CA SER A 438 9.22 6.28 8.10
C SER A 438 10.62 6.36 7.49
N GLY A 439 10.99 5.42 6.61
CA GLY A 439 12.26 5.40 5.88
C GLY A 439 12.19 6.05 4.50
N ALA A 440 13.34 6.48 3.97
CA ALA A 440 13.39 6.98 2.59
C ALA A 440 13.20 5.83 1.59
N LEU A 441 12.16 5.94 0.75
CA LEU A 441 11.85 4.99 -0.30
C LEU A 441 12.74 5.24 -1.52
N GLN A 442 13.65 4.32 -1.78
CA GLN A 442 14.44 4.26 -3.00
C GLN A 442 13.63 3.53 -4.07
N VAL A 443 13.15 4.27 -5.07
CA VAL A 443 12.44 3.69 -6.20
C VAL A 443 13.45 3.19 -7.21
N GLY A 444 13.38 1.90 -7.53
CA GLY A 444 14.24 1.19 -8.45
C GLY A 444 13.77 1.27 -9.90
N ALA A 445 14.03 0.20 -10.65
CA ALA A 445 13.64 0.10 -12.05
C ALA A 445 12.12 -0.11 -12.19
N LEU A 446 11.54 0.55 -13.19
CA LEU A 446 10.17 0.32 -13.62
C LEU A 446 10.13 -0.72 -14.75
N ALA A 447 9.09 -1.54 -14.78
CA ALA A 447 8.82 -2.47 -15.87
C ALA A 447 7.33 -2.47 -16.25
N LEU A 448 7.06 -2.69 -17.53
CA LEU A 448 5.74 -3.03 -18.03
C LEU A 448 5.76 -4.46 -18.53
N GLU A 449 5.01 -5.33 -17.88
CA GLU A 449 4.90 -6.75 -18.21
C GLU A 449 3.51 -7.04 -18.80
N GLY A 450 3.46 -7.32 -20.11
CA GLY A 450 2.20 -7.59 -20.80
C GLY A 450 2.24 -7.16 -22.26
N HIS A 451 1.14 -6.58 -22.74
CA HIS A 451 1.04 -6.19 -24.14
C HIS A 451 1.86 -4.93 -24.45
N SER A 452 2.45 -4.87 -25.64
CA SER A 452 3.25 -3.73 -26.14
C SER A 452 2.44 -2.49 -26.49
N ASP A 453 1.12 -2.51 -26.28
CA ASP A 453 0.26 -1.33 -26.49
C ASP A 453 0.36 -0.36 -25.30
N PHE A 454 1.00 -0.80 -24.21
CA PHE A 454 1.31 0.02 -23.05
C PHE A 454 2.76 0.52 -23.11
N SER A 455 2.98 1.77 -22.73
CA SER A 455 4.30 2.40 -22.69
C SER A 455 4.41 3.42 -21.57
N PHE A 456 5.63 3.75 -21.17
CA PHE A 456 5.89 4.83 -20.20
C PHE A 456 5.75 6.21 -20.86
N GLY A 457 5.17 7.14 -20.11
CA GLY A 457 5.14 8.58 -20.41
C GLY A 457 6.18 9.32 -19.57
N VAL A 458 5.76 10.42 -18.94
CA VAL A 458 6.57 11.13 -17.93
C VAL A 458 6.83 10.22 -16.72
N ASP A 459 8.07 10.19 -16.25
CA ASP A 459 8.51 9.42 -15.10
C ASP A 459 9.33 10.31 -14.17
N ASP A 460 8.76 10.60 -13.00
CA ASP A 460 9.39 11.35 -11.91
C ASP A 460 9.77 10.43 -10.74
N CYS A 461 9.70 9.10 -10.92
CA CYS A 461 9.91 8.11 -9.87
C CYS A 461 11.20 7.30 -10.01
N SER A 462 11.55 6.82 -11.22
CA SER A 462 12.70 5.91 -11.38
C SER A 462 13.99 6.48 -10.81
N GLY A 463 14.64 5.72 -9.93
CA GLY A 463 15.90 6.10 -9.29
C GLY A 463 15.80 7.26 -8.30
N GLN A 464 14.59 7.69 -7.93
CA GLN A 464 14.39 8.74 -6.93
C GLN A 464 14.40 8.17 -5.51
N SER A 465 14.78 9.05 -4.57
CA SER A 465 14.62 8.85 -3.14
C SER A 465 13.42 9.66 -2.66
N VAL A 466 12.30 9.02 -2.39
CA VAL A 466 11.08 9.64 -1.90
C VAL A 466 11.12 9.67 -0.36
N SER A 467 11.17 10.87 0.22
CA SER A 467 11.14 11.03 1.68
C SER A 467 9.84 10.49 2.30
N PRO A 468 9.81 10.17 3.60
CA PRO A 468 8.59 9.85 4.34
C PRO A 468 7.46 10.85 4.07
N GLY A 469 6.25 10.36 3.78
CA GLY A 469 5.09 11.18 3.40
C GLY A 469 5.19 11.84 2.01
N GLY A 470 6.27 11.61 1.28
CA GLY A 470 6.48 12.11 -0.08
C GLY A 470 5.80 11.24 -1.15
N SER A 471 5.81 11.74 -2.39
CA SER A 471 5.26 11.02 -3.54
C SER A 471 5.97 11.40 -4.85
N CYS A 472 5.89 10.53 -5.85
CA CYS A 472 6.33 10.77 -7.22
C CYS A 472 5.30 10.21 -8.22
N GLY A 473 5.38 10.60 -9.49
CA GLY A 473 4.41 10.20 -10.53
C GLY A 473 5.02 9.36 -11.65
N ILE A 474 4.28 8.35 -12.09
CA ILE A 474 4.57 7.53 -13.28
C ILE A 474 3.38 7.65 -14.22
N GLU A 475 3.57 8.28 -15.38
CA GLU A 475 2.58 8.28 -16.44
C GLU A 475 2.71 7.01 -17.28
N VAL A 476 1.57 6.36 -17.52
CA VAL A 476 1.45 5.20 -18.39
C VAL A 476 0.49 5.54 -19.54
N ASN A 477 0.89 5.16 -20.74
CA ASN A 477 0.15 5.40 -21.97
C ASN A 477 -0.39 4.08 -22.53
N PHE A 478 -1.58 4.11 -23.11
CA PHE A 478 -2.20 3.03 -23.87
C PHE A 478 -2.51 3.48 -25.29
N THR A 479 -1.90 2.83 -26.29
CA THR A 479 -2.04 3.13 -27.72
C THR A 479 -2.33 1.85 -28.52
N PRO A 480 -3.60 1.41 -28.60
CA PRO A 480 -3.94 0.16 -29.25
C PRO A 480 -3.72 0.21 -30.77
N GLN A 481 -3.02 -0.78 -31.32
CA GLN A 481 -2.77 -0.88 -32.78
C GLN A 481 -3.82 -1.72 -33.51
N VAL A 482 -4.49 -2.61 -32.77
CA VAL A 482 -5.50 -3.52 -33.27
C VAL A 482 -6.61 -3.61 -32.24
N ALA A 483 -7.84 -3.78 -32.70
CA ALA A 483 -8.98 -4.00 -31.83
C ALA A 483 -8.81 -5.18 -30.85
N GLY A 484 -9.58 -5.11 -29.78
CA GLY A 484 -9.64 -6.10 -28.71
C GLY A 484 -9.05 -5.62 -27.39
N ASP A 485 -9.26 -6.45 -26.37
CA ASP A 485 -8.81 -6.17 -25.01
C ASP A 485 -7.29 -6.36 -24.87
N ARG A 486 -6.69 -5.49 -24.06
CA ARG A 486 -5.26 -5.45 -23.78
C ARG A 486 -5.06 -5.26 -22.29
N SER A 487 -4.08 -5.99 -21.76
CA SER A 487 -3.66 -5.89 -20.36
C SER A 487 -2.14 -5.83 -20.25
N SER A 488 -1.69 -5.15 -19.20
CA SER A 488 -0.29 -5.10 -18.78
C SER A 488 -0.23 -4.91 -17.26
N VAL A 489 0.95 -5.06 -16.68
CA VAL A 489 1.22 -4.77 -15.28
C VAL A 489 2.40 -3.81 -15.21
N LEU A 490 2.21 -2.68 -14.53
CA LEU A 490 3.30 -1.81 -14.11
C LEU A 490 3.92 -2.41 -12.84
N THR A 491 5.20 -2.74 -12.90
CA THR A 491 5.99 -3.18 -11.75
C THR A 491 6.96 -2.07 -11.34
N VAL A 492 6.92 -1.69 -10.07
CA VAL A 492 7.81 -0.70 -9.45
C VAL A 492 8.69 -1.43 -8.44
N ALA A 493 9.98 -1.59 -8.74
CA ALA A 493 10.93 -2.11 -7.76
C ALA A 493 11.24 -1.05 -6.71
N SER A 494 11.44 -1.43 -5.45
CA SER A 494 11.83 -0.51 -4.38
C SER A 494 12.70 -1.18 -3.32
N ASN A 495 13.17 -0.40 -2.35
CA ASN A 495 13.79 -0.90 -1.11
C ASN A 495 12.78 -1.11 0.02
N ASP A 496 11.49 -1.13 -0.28
CA ASP A 496 10.48 -1.53 0.67
C ASP A 496 10.74 -2.99 1.11
N PRO A 497 10.99 -3.27 2.40
CA PRO A 497 11.32 -4.60 2.90
C PRO A 497 10.21 -5.64 2.70
N ASP A 498 8.93 -5.26 2.79
CA ASP A 498 7.81 -6.18 2.70
C ASP A 498 7.15 -6.20 1.31
N MET A 499 7.23 -5.08 0.57
CA MET A 499 6.77 -4.96 -0.81
C MET A 499 7.88 -4.51 -1.77
N PRO A 500 8.93 -5.34 -2.01
CA PRO A 500 10.05 -4.96 -2.89
C PRO A 500 9.66 -4.76 -4.36
N PHE A 501 8.47 -5.24 -4.76
CA PHE A 501 7.89 -5.06 -6.09
C PHE A 501 6.41 -4.71 -5.99
N LEU A 502 6.08 -3.43 -6.10
CA LEU A 502 4.70 -2.96 -6.21
C LEU A 502 4.17 -3.24 -7.62
N SER A 503 2.97 -3.82 -7.73
CA SER A 503 2.32 -4.16 -8.99
C SER A 503 1.01 -3.39 -9.17
N VAL A 504 0.85 -2.69 -10.31
CA VAL A 504 -0.37 -1.95 -10.67
C VAL A 504 -0.93 -2.54 -11.97
N ALA A 505 -2.17 -3.03 -11.92
CA ALA A 505 -2.83 -3.64 -13.06
C ALA A 505 -3.27 -2.59 -14.09
N LEU A 506 -3.04 -2.85 -15.37
CA LEU A 506 -3.39 -1.95 -16.47
C LEU A 506 -4.31 -2.68 -17.46
N SER A 507 -5.37 -2.01 -17.89
CA SER A 507 -6.32 -2.54 -18.87
C SER A 507 -6.83 -1.48 -19.84
N GLY A 508 -7.11 -1.88 -21.07
CA GLY A 508 -7.73 -1.03 -22.07
C GLY A 508 -8.25 -1.88 -23.23
N SER A 509 -9.14 -1.32 -24.04
CA SER A 509 -9.64 -1.98 -25.24
C SER A 509 -9.68 -1.02 -26.42
N SER A 510 -9.82 -1.57 -27.62
CA SER A 510 -10.04 -0.78 -28.82
C SER A 510 -11.11 -1.43 -29.69
N ASP A 511 -12.02 -0.62 -30.21
CA ASP A 511 -13.08 -1.05 -31.12
C ASP A 511 -12.67 -0.81 -32.58
N VAL A 512 -13.10 -1.71 -33.46
CA VAL A 512 -13.04 -1.48 -34.91
C VAL A 512 -14.15 -0.52 -35.30
N PHE A 513 -13.83 0.52 -36.07
CA PHE A 513 -14.81 1.43 -36.66
C PHE A 513 -14.87 1.24 -38.18
N TYR A 514 -16.08 1.33 -38.73
CA TYR A 514 -16.34 1.32 -40.16
C TYR A 514 -16.96 2.64 -40.58
N THR A 515 -16.42 3.22 -41.65
CA THR A 515 -16.98 4.42 -42.28
C THR A 515 -18.07 4.01 -43.26
N LEU A 516 -19.26 4.57 -43.06
CA LEU A 516 -20.38 4.50 -44.00
C LEU A 516 -20.45 5.82 -44.75
N THR A 517 -20.41 5.78 -46.07
CA THR A 517 -20.51 6.98 -46.92
C THR A 517 -21.83 6.99 -47.66
N ALA A 518 -22.41 8.16 -47.82
CA ALA A 518 -23.57 8.38 -48.66
C ALA A 518 -23.31 9.47 -49.70
N ALA A 519 -23.83 9.23 -50.90
CA ALA A 519 -23.85 10.21 -51.98
C ALA A 519 -25.28 10.37 -52.51
N SER A 520 -25.63 11.59 -52.88
CA SER A 520 -26.89 11.91 -53.54
C SER A 520 -26.62 12.45 -54.94
N GLY A 521 -27.28 11.87 -55.94
CA GLY A 521 -27.38 12.47 -57.26
C GLY A 521 -28.17 13.80 -57.24
N PRO A 522 -28.17 14.56 -58.35
CA PRO A 522 -28.97 15.77 -58.47
C PRO A 522 -30.46 15.49 -58.23
N GLY A 523 -31.14 16.34 -57.47
CA GLY A 523 -32.58 16.23 -57.21
C GLY A 523 -32.96 15.77 -55.81
N GLY A 524 -32.01 15.52 -54.91
CA GLY A 524 -32.29 15.24 -53.51
C GLY A 524 -31.06 15.25 -52.63
N THR A 525 -31.23 14.82 -51.38
CA THR A 525 -30.17 14.74 -50.37
C THR A 525 -30.25 13.41 -49.65
N VAL A 526 -29.10 12.89 -49.21
CA VAL A 526 -29.02 11.82 -48.21
C VAL A 526 -28.42 12.42 -46.94
N SER A 527 -28.86 11.97 -45.76
CA SER A 527 -28.28 12.40 -44.49
C SER A 527 -28.23 11.23 -43.50
N PRO A 528 -27.10 11.00 -42.80
CA PRO A 528 -25.83 11.73 -42.89
C PRO A 528 -25.08 11.49 -44.22
N ASP A 529 -24.13 12.37 -44.59
CA ASP A 529 -23.27 12.18 -45.77
C ASP A 529 -22.12 11.20 -45.50
N VAL A 530 -21.58 11.23 -44.28
CA VAL A 530 -20.56 10.32 -43.79
C VAL A 530 -20.76 10.13 -42.30
N VAL A 531 -20.60 8.89 -41.84
CA VAL A 531 -20.70 8.51 -40.44
C VAL A 531 -19.77 7.33 -40.15
N THR A 532 -19.16 7.31 -38.98
CA THR A 532 -18.36 6.18 -38.50
C THR A 532 -19.12 5.46 -37.40
N VAL A 533 -19.25 4.15 -37.52
CA VAL A 533 -19.92 3.29 -36.53
C VAL A 533 -18.95 2.22 -36.02
N SER A 534 -19.12 1.78 -34.78
CA SER A 534 -18.37 0.63 -34.25
C SER A 534 -18.81 -0.67 -34.95
N ALA A 535 -17.95 -1.68 -34.97
CA ALA A 535 -18.29 -3.02 -35.44
C ALA A 535 -19.53 -3.57 -34.73
N GLY A 536 -20.45 -4.18 -35.49
CA GLY A 536 -21.75 -4.63 -35.00
C GLY A 536 -22.77 -3.50 -34.79
N GLY A 537 -22.35 -2.24 -34.89
CA GLY A 537 -23.20 -1.06 -34.85
C GLY A 537 -24.05 -0.90 -36.11
N GLY A 538 -24.77 0.20 -36.18
CA GLY A 538 -25.63 0.53 -37.31
C GLY A 538 -25.98 2.00 -37.35
N GLU A 539 -26.42 2.47 -38.51
CA GLU A 539 -26.87 3.85 -38.70
C GLU A 539 -27.98 3.89 -39.75
N THR A 540 -28.92 4.83 -39.59
CA THR A 540 -30.02 5.02 -40.54
C THR A 540 -29.81 6.27 -41.38
N PHE A 541 -29.71 6.08 -42.69
CA PHE A 541 -29.67 7.14 -43.67
C PHE A 541 -31.08 7.53 -44.09
N THR A 542 -31.36 8.83 -44.09
CA THR A 542 -32.62 9.40 -44.59
C THR A 542 -32.40 10.00 -45.97
N ILE A 543 -33.24 9.63 -46.91
CA ILE A 543 -33.16 10.06 -48.31
C ILE A 543 -34.37 10.96 -48.59
N VAL A 544 -34.10 12.21 -48.93
CA VAL A 544 -35.13 13.23 -49.11
C VAL A 544 -35.02 13.78 -50.53
N PRO A 545 -36.01 13.51 -51.41
CA PRO A 545 -36.05 14.15 -52.71
C PRO A 545 -36.37 15.64 -52.54
N THR A 546 -35.67 16.48 -53.30
CA THR A 546 -36.02 17.89 -53.43
C THR A 546 -37.11 18.00 -54.48
N ALA A 547 -38.25 18.62 -54.19
CA ALA A 547 -39.27 18.87 -55.21
C ALA A 547 -38.63 19.61 -56.41
N PRO A 548 -38.89 19.18 -57.67
CA PRO A 548 -39.95 18.27 -58.11
C PRO A 548 -39.58 16.79 -58.24
N TYR A 549 -38.42 16.36 -57.74
CA TYR A 549 -37.93 15.01 -57.94
C TYR A 549 -38.62 14.00 -57.01
N TYR A 550 -38.51 12.72 -57.38
CA TYR A 550 -38.81 11.57 -56.54
C TYR A 550 -37.56 10.66 -56.48
N ILE A 551 -37.53 9.74 -55.52
CA ILE A 551 -36.46 8.76 -55.38
C ILE A 551 -36.64 7.72 -56.49
N ASP A 552 -35.71 7.67 -57.43
CA ASP A 552 -35.73 6.71 -58.54
C ASP A 552 -35.22 5.35 -58.07
N ASP A 553 -34.05 5.37 -57.42
CA ASP A 553 -33.45 4.17 -56.84
C ASP A 553 -32.44 4.52 -55.74
N VAL A 554 -32.12 3.55 -54.90
CA VAL A 554 -31.06 3.63 -53.90
C VAL A 554 -30.17 2.41 -54.11
N HIS A 555 -28.88 2.64 -54.24
CA HIS A 555 -27.88 1.57 -54.31
C HIS A 555 -27.13 1.47 -52.98
N VAL A 556 -26.92 0.25 -52.52
CA VAL A 556 -26.01 -0.07 -51.42
C VAL A 556 -24.89 -0.95 -51.98
N ASP A 557 -23.65 -0.49 -51.84
CA ASP A 557 -22.45 -1.12 -52.41
C ASP A 557 -22.58 -1.42 -53.91
N GLY A 558 -23.26 -0.53 -54.63
CA GLY A 558 -23.52 -0.65 -56.07
C GLY A 558 -24.68 -1.57 -56.45
N VAL A 559 -25.43 -2.12 -55.49
CA VAL A 559 -26.59 -2.98 -55.71
C VAL A 559 -27.87 -2.24 -55.37
N SER A 560 -28.83 -2.24 -56.30
CA SER A 560 -30.14 -1.60 -56.11
C SER A 560 -30.92 -2.26 -54.96
N VAL A 561 -31.38 -1.44 -54.02
CA VAL A 561 -32.30 -1.80 -52.94
C VAL A 561 -33.69 -1.18 -53.13
N GLY A 562 -33.91 -0.53 -54.28
CA GLY A 562 -35.17 0.12 -54.65
C GLY A 562 -35.30 1.54 -54.12
N ALA A 563 -36.39 2.20 -54.51
CA ALA A 563 -36.74 3.54 -54.08
C ALA A 563 -37.18 3.57 -52.60
N LEU A 564 -36.22 3.76 -51.70
CA LEU A 564 -36.44 3.83 -50.25
C LEU A 564 -36.25 5.25 -49.73
N THR A 565 -37.11 5.70 -48.82
CA THR A 565 -36.95 7.00 -48.13
C THR A 565 -35.96 6.94 -46.96
N THR A 566 -35.64 5.73 -46.50
CA THR A 566 -34.66 5.47 -45.44
C THR A 566 -33.98 4.14 -45.69
N TYR A 567 -32.68 4.04 -45.37
CA TYR A 567 -31.95 2.78 -45.37
C TYR A 567 -31.13 2.67 -44.09
N ALA A 568 -31.24 1.53 -43.39
CA ALA A 568 -30.50 1.28 -42.16
C ALA A 568 -29.42 0.23 -42.41
N PHE A 569 -28.17 0.58 -42.14
CA PHE A 569 -27.11 -0.40 -41.93
C PHE A 569 -27.24 -0.94 -40.50
N SER A 570 -27.12 -2.26 -40.35
CA SER A 570 -27.17 -2.93 -39.05
C SER A 570 -26.11 -4.02 -39.03
N ASP A 571 -25.51 -4.27 -37.86
CA ASP A 571 -24.43 -5.25 -37.69
C ASP A 571 -23.29 -5.02 -38.70
N VAL A 572 -22.79 -3.78 -38.73
CA VAL A 572 -21.76 -3.36 -39.69
C VAL A 572 -20.43 -4.05 -39.35
N GLN A 573 -19.88 -4.79 -40.31
CA GLN A 573 -18.62 -5.53 -40.19
C GLN A 573 -17.58 -5.13 -41.26
N GLU A 574 -17.92 -4.17 -42.14
CA GLU A 574 -17.04 -3.63 -43.17
C GLU A 574 -17.49 -2.22 -43.62
N TYR A 575 -16.72 -1.59 -44.50
CA TYR A 575 -17.09 -0.30 -45.09
C TYR A 575 -18.25 -0.47 -46.08
N HIS A 576 -19.21 0.46 -46.05
CA HIS A 576 -20.32 0.46 -47.01
C HIS A 576 -20.54 1.85 -47.62
N GLY A 577 -21.06 1.85 -48.84
CA GLY A 577 -21.49 3.04 -49.57
C GLY A 577 -22.97 3.00 -49.94
N LEU A 578 -23.67 4.11 -49.74
CA LEU A 578 -25.05 4.33 -50.19
C LEU A 578 -25.08 5.41 -51.26
N GLU A 579 -25.74 5.16 -52.38
CA GLU A 579 -25.94 6.16 -53.42
C GLU A 579 -27.42 6.29 -53.78
N ALA A 580 -27.99 7.49 -53.62
CA ALA A 580 -29.38 7.77 -53.95
C ALA A 580 -29.50 8.49 -55.30
N PHE A 581 -30.39 7.97 -56.14
CA PHE A 581 -30.68 8.50 -57.47
C PHE A 581 -32.08 9.10 -57.48
N PHE A 582 -32.20 10.27 -58.11
CA PHE A 582 -33.45 11.00 -58.17
C PHE A 582 -33.83 11.23 -59.62
N ALA A 583 -35.12 11.11 -59.90
CA ALA A 583 -35.69 11.37 -61.21
C ALA A 583 -36.87 12.33 -61.09
N SER A 584 -37.23 12.94 -62.21
CA SER A 584 -38.46 13.73 -62.35
C SER A 584 -39.24 13.22 -63.55
N TYR A 585 -40.56 13.20 -63.41
CA TYR A 585 -41.48 12.69 -64.42
C TYR A 585 -41.65 13.63 -65.62
N VAL A 586 -41.24 14.90 -65.51
CA VAL A 586 -41.48 15.94 -66.52
C VAL A 586 -40.22 16.78 -66.70
N ARG A 587 -39.85 17.03 -67.96
CA ARG A 587 -38.79 18.01 -68.28
C ARG A 587 -39.12 18.86 -69.48
N ILE A 588 -38.55 20.05 -69.56
CA ILE A 588 -38.45 20.83 -70.79
C ILE A 588 -37.13 20.50 -71.47
N ALA A 589 -37.19 19.98 -72.70
CA ALA A 589 -36.04 19.64 -73.54
C ALA A 589 -35.49 20.88 -74.26
N ALA A 590 -34.82 21.76 -73.52
CA ALA A 590 -34.16 22.96 -74.06
C ALA A 590 -32.73 23.08 -73.54
N GLY A 591 -31.72 22.87 -74.40
CA GLY A 591 -30.30 22.96 -74.00
C GLY A 591 -29.97 22.04 -72.80
N LEU A 592 -29.77 22.64 -71.62
CA LEU A 592 -29.74 21.91 -70.35
C LEU A 592 -31.19 21.69 -69.86
N PRO A 593 -31.68 20.44 -69.77
CA PRO A 593 -33.06 20.19 -69.41
C PRO A 593 -33.44 20.73 -68.03
N ILE A 594 -34.64 21.31 -67.92
CA ILE A 594 -35.23 21.78 -66.66
C ILE A 594 -36.38 20.85 -66.28
N TYR A 595 -36.45 20.42 -65.03
CA TYR A 595 -37.39 19.41 -64.54
C TYR A 595 -38.54 20.02 -63.74
N TYR A 596 -39.71 19.38 -63.78
CA TYR A 596 -40.96 19.87 -63.18
C TYR A 596 -41.73 18.73 -62.50
N ALA A 597 -42.59 19.05 -61.53
CA ALA A 597 -43.33 18.02 -60.79
C ALA A 597 -44.56 17.59 -61.58
N THR A 598 -45.15 18.53 -62.30
CA THR A 598 -46.39 18.37 -63.07
C THR A 598 -46.19 18.82 -64.51
N VAL A 599 -47.05 18.33 -65.41
CA VAL A 599 -47.04 18.75 -66.80
C VAL A 599 -47.49 20.20 -66.91
N GLN A 600 -48.42 20.66 -66.07
CA GLN A 600 -48.89 22.05 -66.05
C GLN A 600 -47.78 23.03 -65.65
N GLU A 601 -46.97 22.72 -64.63
CA GLU A 601 -45.83 23.59 -64.27
C GLU A 601 -44.84 23.74 -65.43
N ALA A 602 -44.60 22.66 -66.19
CA ALA A 602 -43.77 22.72 -67.38
C ALA A 602 -44.43 23.55 -68.50
N VAL A 603 -45.75 23.45 -68.68
CA VAL A 603 -46.53 24.28 -69.62
C VAL A 603 -46.47 25.75 -69.25
N ASP A 604 -46.51 26.08 -67.96
CA ASP A 604 -46.43 27.47 -67.49
C ASP A 604 -45.03 28.06 -67.71
N ALA A 605 -43.99 27.23 -67.57
CA ALA A 605 -42.60 27.66 -67.66
C ALA A 605 -42.03 27.65 -69.09
N VAL A 606 -42.58 26.85 -70.01
CA VAL A 606 -42.03 26.68 -71.35
C VAL A 606 -42.12 27.97 -72.18
N THR A 607 -41.07 28.22 -72.97
CA THR A 607 -41.03 29.31 -73.94
C THR A 607 -41.56 28.83 -75.29
N SER A 608 -42.07 29.76 -76.12
CA SER A 608 -42.61 29.40 -77.44
C SER A 608 -41.57 28.69 -78.31
N GLY A 609 -41.96 27.55 -78.88
CA GLY A 609 -41.13 26.59 -79.60
C GLY A 609 -40.54 25.46 -78.73
N GLY A 610 -40.75 25.48 -77.42
CA GLY A 610 -40.19 24.49 -76.50
C GLY A 610 -40.90 23.13 -76.51
N GLU A 611 -40.19 22.10 -76.04
CA GLU A 611 -40.67 20.73 -75.98
C GLU A 611 -40.70 20.25 -74.51
N ILE A 612 -41.86 19.79 -74.06
CA ILE A 612 -42.05 19.14 -72.76
C ILE A 612 -42.05 17.62 -73.00
N GLN A 613 -41.27 16.89 -72.21
CA GLN A 613 -41.15 15.44 -72.27
C GLN A 613 -41.56 14.83 -70.94
N THR A 614 -42.24 13.69 -70.96
CA THR A 614 -42.71 13.00 -69.75
C THR A 614 -42.41 11.50 -69.72
N ARG A 615 -42.15 10.95 -68.52
CA ARG A 615 -41.78 9.53 -68.29
C ARG A 615 -42.90 8.65 -67.71
N THR A 616 -43.78 9.19 -66.87
CA THR A 616 -44.81 8.37 -66.20
C THR A 616 -45.87 7.89 -67.18
N SER A 617 -46.49 6.76 -66.87
CA SER A 617 -47.67 6.27 -67.58
C SER A 617 -48.96 6.98 -67.17
N GLY A 618 -48.94 7.88 -66.17
CA GLY A 618 -50.12 8.61 -65.70
C GLY A 618 -49.83 9.88 -64.88
N PHE A 619 -50.46 10.99 -65.26
CA PHE A 619 -50.64 12.21 -64.45
C PHE A 619 -52.13 12.43 -64.16
N ALA A 620 -52.46 13.05 -63.04
CA ALA A 620 -53.82 13.45 -62.69
C ALA A 620 -53.85 14.97 -62.47
N GLU A 621 -54.07 15.72 -63.54
CA GLU A 621 -54.00 17.18 -63.56
C GLU A 621 -54.82 17.76 -64.72
N ASP A 622 -55.29 18.99 -64.56
CA ASP A 622 -55.85 19.79 -65.65
C ASP A 622 -54.73 20.56 -66.35
N LEU A 623 -54.68 20.45 -67.68
CA LEU A 623 -53.75 21.21 -68.51
C LEU A 623 -54.44 22.42 -69.13
N VAL A 624 -53.93 23.60 -68.85
CA VAL A 624 -54.40 24.87 -69.40
C VAL A 624 -53.27 25.56 -70.14
N LEU A 625 -53.39 25.63 -71.47
CA LEU A 625 -52.57 26.50 -72.30
C LEU A 625 -53.21 27.88 -72.40
N GLY A 626 -53.01 28.69 -71.36
CA GLY A 626 -53.60 30.02 -71.20
C GLY A 626 -52.84 31.18 -71.87
N ARG A 627 -51.80 30.87 -72.67
CA ARG A 627 -50.87 31.85 -73.25
C ARG A 627 -50.67 31.56 -74.75
N ASP A 628 -50.52 32.61 -75.55
CA ASP A 628 -50.26 32.49 -76.99
C ASP A 628 -48.80 32.03 -77.24
N ILE A 629 -48.58 30.71 -77.15
CA ILE A 629 -47.28 30.06 -77.36
C ILE A 629 -47.43 28.81 -78.23
N THR A 630 -46.37 28.44 -78.95
CA THR A 630 -46.28 27.15 -79.64
C THR A 630 -45.51 26.19 -78.73
N LEU A 631 -46.03 25.01 -78.40
CA LEU A 631 -45.26 24.01 -77.64
C LEU A 631 -45.55 22.58 -78.11
N THR A 632 -44.57 21.69 -77.89
CA THR A 632 -44.74 20.25 -78.12
C THR A 632 -44.75 19.52 -76.79
N LEU A 633 -45.80 18.76 -76.49
CA LEU A 633 -45.88 17.87 -75.34
C LEU A 633 -45.74 16.43 -75.82
N ARG A 634 -44.69 15.75 -75.36
CA ARG A 634 -44.35 14.38 -75.74
C ARG A 634 -44.35 13.45 -74.53
N GLY A 635 -45.10 12.38 -74.62
CA GLY A 635 -45.14 11.34 -73.58
C GLY A 635 -44.29 10.13 -73.89
N GLY A 636 -44.29 9.20 -72.93
CA GLY A 636 -43.86 7.83 -73.17
C GLY A 636 -42.37 7.55 -73.07
N TYR A 637 -41.60 8.50 -72.55
CA TYR A 637 -40.15 8.38 -72.51
C TYR A 637 -39.64 7.39 -71.46
N ASP A 638 -38.54 6.71 -71.78
CA ASP A 638 -37.78 5.92 -70.82
C ASP A 638 -37.04 6.77 -69.76
N ALA A 639 -36.39 6.09 -68.81
CA ALA A 639 -35.64 6.71 -67.72
C ALA A 639 -34.43 7.55 -68.17
N ASP A 640 -34.10 7.60 -69.47
CA ASP A 640 -33.04 8.46 -70.02
C ASP A 640 -33.57 9.54 -70.98
N TYR A 641 -34.89 9.53 -71.26
CA TYR A 641 -35.52 10.32 -72.31
C TYR A 641 -34.88 10.10 -73.70
N THR A 642 -34.47 8.87 -74.00
CA THR A 642 -33.82 8.53 -75.28
C THR A 642 -34.73 7.71 -76.20
N GLY A 643 -35.62 6.89 -75.64
CA GLY A 643 -36.63 6.13 -76.37
C GLY A 643 -38.05 6.39 -75.86
N GLN A 644 -39.03 6.14 -76.73
CA GLN A 644 -40.46 6.18 -76.41
C GLN A 644 -41.05 4.77 -76.61
N SER A 645 -41.70 4.22 -75.59
CA SER A 645 -42.18 2.82 -75.62
C SER A 645 -43.63 2.62 -75.17
N THR A 646 -44.24 3.64 -74.55
CA THR A 646 -45.63 3.64 -74.10
C THR A 646 -46.23 5.03 -74.33
N ASP A 647 -47.53 5.22 -74.13
CA ASP A 647 -48.12 6.56 -74.06
C ASP A 647 -48.19 7.02 -72.59
N THR A 648 -47.99 8.31 -72.34
CA THR A 648 -48.26 8.90 -71.03
C THR A 648 -49.73 9.26 -70.92
N MET A 649 -50.41 8.76 -69.91
CA MET A 649 -51.81 9.13 -69.63
C MET A 649 -51.87 10.44 -68.85
N ILE A 650 -52.82 11.31 -69.17
CA ILE A 650 -53.15 12.51 -68.38
C ILE A 650 -54.65 12.45 -68.11
N SER A 651 -55.01 12.22 -66.86
CA SER A 651 -56.40 12.12 -66.38
C SER A 651 -56.86 13.48 -65.89
N GLY A 652 -57.60 14.20 -66.73
CA GLY A 652 -58.00 15.60 -66.51
C GLY A 652 -58.44 16.29 -67.80
N SER A 653 -58.68 17.59 -67.73
CA SER A 653 -59.07 18.39 -68.90
C SER A 653 -57.86 19.03 -69.58
N LEU A 654 -57.83 19.04 -70.91
CA LEU A 654 -56.89 19.85 -71.69
C LEU A 654 -57.66 21.02 -72.31
N THR A 655 -57.31 22.24 -71.93
CA THR A 655 -57.86 23.48 -72.47
C THR A 655 -56.78 24.26 -73.19
N VAL A 656 -57.04 24.64 -74.44
CA VAL A 656 -56.17 25.52 -75.23
C VAL A 656 -56.92 26.81 -75.50
N ASP A 657 -56.62 27.86 -74.73
CA ASP A 657 -57.29 29.16 -74.87
C ASP A 657 -56.72 29.98 -76.04
N THR A 658 -55.38 30.00 -76.18
CA THR A 658 -54.62 30.67 -77.25
C THR A 658 -53.32 29.91 -77.54
N GLY A 659 -52.75 30.03 -78.74
CA GLY A 659 -51.49 29.37 -79.12
C GLY A 659 -51.66 28.05 -79.88
N ASP A 660 -50.55 27.31 -80.03
CA ASP A 660 -50.47 26.05 -80.77
C ASP A 660 -49.88 24.94 -79.89
N LEU A 661 -50.62 23.85 -79.71
CA LEU A 661 -50.18 22.68 -78.95
C LEU A 661 -50.03 21.47 -79.88
N THR A 662 -48.82 20.93 -79.97
CA THR A 662 -48.56 19.63 -80.60
C THR A 662 -48.45 18.57 -79.51
N VAL A 663 -49.23 17.48 -79.62
CA VAL A 663 -49.24 16.41 -78.63
C VAL A 663 -48.82 15.11 -79.30
N GLU A 664 -47.85 14.40 -78.72
CA GLU A 664 -47.38 13.11 -79.21
C GLU A 664 -47.24 12.11 -78.05
N ASN A 665 -47.67 10.86 -78.25
CA ASN A 665 -47.59 9.80 -77.25
C ASN A 665 -48.21 10.16 -75.89
N ILE A 666 -49.30 10.96 -75.92
CA ILE A 666 -50.13 11.28 -74.75
C ILE A 666 -51.53 10.72 -74.98
N VAL A 667 -52.11 10.12 -73.94
CA VAL A 667 -53.53 9.75 -73.89
C VAL A 667 -54.21 10.65 -72.87
N LEU A 668 -55.17 11.47 -73.30
CA LEU A 668 -56.03 12.25 -72.42
C LEU A 668 -57.25 11.41 -72.03
N GLN A 669 -57.50 11.25 -70.73
CA GLN A 669 -58.60 10.47 -70.18
C GLN A 669 -59.56 11.30 -69.34
#